data_AF-A0A3B0UAH4-F1
#
_entry.id   AF-A0A3B0UAH4-F1
#
_cell.length_a   1.000
_cell.length_b   1.000
_cell.length_c   1.000
_cell.angle_alpha   90.00
_cell.angle_beta   90.00
_cell.angle_gamma   90.00
#
_symmetry.space_group_name_H-M   'P 1'
#
loop_
_entity.id
_entity.type
_entity.pdbx_description
1 polymer ?
#
loop_
_entity_poly.entity_id
_entity_poly.type
_entity_poly.pdbx_seq_one_letter_code
_entity_poly.pdbx_strand_id
1 'polypeptide(L)'
;QKAYDEAIARADRNFNREVFDAARLGYNQALSAKPGEAYPAEMVAKIDSIEGARARLLAEQKAGEAARLKALEEQRNKAYDEFIAMADAHFSNKEYNVASNGYKSALEVKPNEAYPQQRIAEIKGILARLAKAQKAYDEAIARADRNFNREVFDAARSGYNQALLVKPGEAYPAEMVARIDSIEGARARLLAEQQAGEAARLKALEERRNKAYNEAIAMGDAHFSNKRYDAASNEYKSALDVKPGEAYPQQRIAEIEGILAQQAEAQKAYDEAIARADKAFARAAYPEAQNGYNEALAIKPSEEYPKAQLLKISHFIEEIAKKQELERSYITAIEQADSLYNSKQFELSITSYEQALTLKPNEKYPKAQIEAARVNILELAKLQERQNARNQAYLNAIEKADNEFNARNFARAESGYNNALTIKPGEDYPKKQLAKIAEARRQAILGQYNKIVAGADTDFKNKQYQDARKKYSNALVIIPKDAYAVSRIAEIDNIIESMAAAERERKRIQQDYMLAISQADEAFGLEQYTKANNFYTLALTLKPSETYPAEKVEEIKQILERRKTDEKYRNILIAAYSLYQMKNYPDSRDEYVKALAIKPNEAYPKSQISKIDKILLEQERARLIAKQQATQSVTKQQEEVPVAQVETISRKQYVNSEMQQAYDGYIKSADMAFDMKEYNVARFYYREALGIIPDEPHPTGRLREIKKIIDGRMFDRLEREYQQWIDKADEALIGGELAIARAYYNRALGVKSQEQYPRARLDEIASRLQQQRGQQNLKEYQDLISIADKTLTERNYTVARFYYMKALHLRPSESYPKEQIKKIGRALGH
;
A
#
# COMPACT_ATOMS: atom_id res chain seq x y z
N GLN A 1 97.57 160.03 168.55
CA GLN A 1 97.31 160.57 167.21
C GLN A 1 98.06 159.76 166.16
N LYS A 2 99.28 160.11 165.70
CA LYS A 2 100.00 159.49 164.55
C LYS A 2 99.66 158.02 164.15
N ALA A 3 99.69 157.08 165.10
CA ALA A 3 99.36 155.66 164.83
C ALA A 3 97.91 155.41 164.35
N TYR A 4 96.95 156.24 164.77
CA TYR A 4 95.55 156.25 164.29
C TYR A 4 95.50 156.73 162.84
N ASP A 5 96.18 157.84 162.53
CA ASP A 5 96.18 158.46 161.20
C ASP A 5 96.81 157.52 160.15
N GLU A 6 97.89 156.82 160.53
CA GLU A 6 98.54 155.77 159.71
C GLU A 6 97.76 154.44 159.61
N ALA A 7 96.73 154.23 160.46
CA ALA A 7 95.81 153.10 160.36
C ALA A 7 94.64 153.44 159.42
N ILE A 8 93.99 154.59 159.61
CA ILE A 8 92.91 155.11 158.75
C ILE A 8 93.36 155.19 157.29
N ALA A 9 94.46 155.90 157.01
CA ALA A 9 94.98 156.07 155.65
C ALA A 9 95.48 154.76 155.00
N ARG A 10 95.46 153.63 155.72
CA ARG A 10 95.76 152.28 155.21
C ARG A 10 94.48 151.49 154.98
N ALA A 11 93.53 151.59 155.92
CA ALA A 11 92.19 151.03 155.82
C ALA A 11 91.43 151.60 154.62
N ASP A 12 91.45 152.92 154.41
CA ASP A 12 90.81 153.59 153.26
C ASP A 12 91.38 153.12 151.92
N ARG A 13 92.70 152.92 151.85
CA ARG A 13 93.35 152.37 150.64
C ARG A 13 92.99 150.92 150.38
N ASN A 14 92.68 150.14 151.41
CA ASN A 14 92.19 148.76 151.26
C ASN A 14 90.71 148.75 150.88
N PHE A 15 89.88 149.62 151.48
CA PHE A 15 88.45 149.75 151.19
C PHE A 15 88.20 150.18 149.74
N ASN A 16 88.90 151.23 149.30
CA ASN A 16 88.84 151.74 147.92
C ASN A 16 89.48 150.78 146.88
N ARG A 17 90.07 149.67 147.32
CA ARG A 17 90.54 148.55 146.49
C ARG A 17 89.66 147.30 146.59
N GLU A 18 88.52 147.41 147.29
CA GLU A 18 87.61 146.31 147.62
C GLU A 18 88.26 145.12 148.38
N VAL A 19 89.43 145.32 149.00
CA VAL A 19 90.09 144.31 149.84
C VAL A 19 89.48 144.38 151.24
N PHE A 20 88.20 144.02 151.31
CA PHE A 20 87.33 144.37 152.41
C PHE A 20 87.79 143.83 153.78
N ASP A 21 88.28 142.59 153.88
CA ASP A 21 88.88 142.08 155.12
C ASP A 21 90.07 142.91 155.63
N ALA A 22 91.00 143.27 154.72
CA ALA A 22 92.17 144.06 155.06
C ALA A 22 91.82 145.54 155.35
N ALA A 23 90.67 146.01 154.87
CA ALA A 23 90.10 147.29 155.26
C ALA A 23 89.47 147.22 156.65
N ARG A 24 88.63 146.20 156.91
CA ARG A 24 87.98 145.92 158.20
C ARG A 24 89.00 145.85 159.32
N LEU A 25 90.10 145.12 159.09
CA LEU A 25 91.21 145.00 160.05
C LEU A 25 91.87 146.35 160.34
N GLY A 26 92.13 147.17 159.31
CA GLY A 26 92.75 148.48 159.46
C GLY A 26 91.86 149.49 160.21
N TYR A 27 90.56 149.51 159.92
CA TYR A 27 89.58 150.34 160.65
C TYR A 27 89.44 149.90 162.11
N ASN A 28 89.39 148.60 162.38
CA ASN A 28 89.37 148.06 163.74
C ASN A 28 90.68 148.34 164.52
N GLN A 29 91.83 148.37 163.85
CA GLN A 29 93.09 148.83 164.45
C GLN A 29 93.05 150.34 164.77
N ALA A 30 92.44 151.17 163.92
CA ALA A 30 92.25 152.59 164.23
C ALA A 30 91.33 152.78 165.45
N LEU A 31 90.17 152.11 165.50
CA LEU A 31 89.27 152.12 166.66
C LEU A 31 89.98 151.69 167.96
N SER A 32 90.84 150.67 167.88
CA SER A 32 91.62 150.19 169.02
C SER A 32 92.65 151.21 169.51
N ALA A 33 93.25 151.99 168.60
CA ALA A 33 94.26 153.01 168.90
C ALA A 33 93.66 154.33 169.42
N LYS A 34 92.38 154.59 169.14
CA LYS A 34 91.63 155.74 169.69
C LYS A 34 90.13 155.42 169.83
N PRO A 35 89.72 154.78 170.94
CA PRO A 35 88.32 154.41 171.16
C PRO A 35 87.40 155.64 171.19
N GLY A 36 86.30 155.58 170.44
CA GLY A 36 85.27 156.64 170.37
C GLY A 36 85.19 157.42 169.06
N GLU A 37 86.11 157.21 168.11
CA GLU A 37 86.06 157.85 166.78
C GLU A 37 85.06 157.15 165.84
N ALA A 38 84.11 157.89 165.27
CA ALA A 38 82.98 157.32 164.52
C ALA A 38 83.36 156.76 163.13
N TYR A 39 84.19 157.48 162.36
CA TYR A 39 84.49 157.18 160.97
C TYR A 39 84.92 155.72 160.68
N PRO A 40 85.92 155.14 161.37
CA PRO A 40 86.30 153.75 161.14
C PRO A 40 85.18 152.73 161.48
N ALA A 41 84.30 153.02 162.44
CA ALA A 41 83.17 152.13 162.76
C ALA A 41 82.10 152.13 161.64
N GLU A 42 81.78 153.29 161.09
CA GLU A 42 80.88 153.39 159.92
C GLU A 42 81.43 152.62 158.71
N MET A 43 82.73 152.72 158.47
CA MET A 43 83.36 152.03 157.34
C MET A 43 83.43 150.50 157.52
N VAL A 44 83.52 149.99 158.76
CA VAL A 44 83.33 148.55 159.04
C VAL A 44 81.90 148.10 158.74
N ALA A 45 80.89 148.81 159.23
CA ALA A 45 79.48 148.48 158.93
C ALA A 45 79.18 148.56 157.42
N LYS A 46 79.84 149.46 156.70
CA LYS A 46 79.75 149.61 155.24
C LYS A 46 80.39 148.44 154.48
N ILE A 47 81.48 147.86 155.00
CA ILE A 47 82.07 146.61 154.50
C ILE A 47 81.06 145.46 154.64
N ASP A 48 80.52 145.25 155.85
CA ASP A 48 79.61 144.15 156.15
C ASP A 48 78.36 144.19 155.25
N SER A 49 77.87 145.39 154.94
CA SER A 49 76.76 145.63 154.00
C SER A 49 77.08 145.19 152.57
N ILE A 50 78.27 145.50 152.04
CA ILE A 50 78.67 145.16 150.67
C ILE A 50 78.85 143.64 150.51
N GLU A 51 79.44 142.98 151.50
CA GLU A 51 79.63 141.52 151.49
C GLU A 51 78.29 140.77 151.62
N GLY A 52 77.39 141.25 152.49
CA GLY A 52 76.03 140.71 152.61
C GLY A 52 75.22 140.82 151.31
N ALA A 53 75.47 141.84 150.49
CA ALA A 53 74.88 141.95 149.15
C ALA A 53 75.50 140.94 148.16
N ARG A 54 76.84 140.81 148.12
CA ARG A 54 77.54 139.85 147.24
C ARG A 54 77.13 138.39 147.51
N ALA A 55 76.92 138.03 148.78
CA ALA A 55 76.54 136.68 149.17
C ALA A 55 75.16 136.24 148.62
N ARG A 56 74.18 137.16 148.53
CA ARG A 56 72.82 136.85 148.04
C ARG A 56 72.79 136.52 146.55
N LEU A 57 73.48 137.31 145.73
CA LEU A 57 73.48 137.18 144.27
C LEU A 57 74.01 135.81 143.80
N LEU A 58 75.00 135.25 144.51
CA LEU A 58 75.60 133.96 144.18
C LEU A 58 74.68 132.76 144.49
N ALA A 59 73.78 132.89 145.46
CA ALA A 59 72.82 131.84 145.81
C ALA A 59 71.70 131.73 144.76
N GLU A 60 71.22 132.87 144.27
CA GLU A 60 70.12 132.95 143.30
C GLU A 60 70.47 132.29 141.95
N GLN A 61 71.70 132.50 141.46
CA GLN A 61 72.17 131.88 140.21
C GLN A 61 72.15 130.34 140.25
N LYS A 62 72.52 129.72 141.37
CA LYS A 62 72.58 128.25 141.50
C LYS A 62 71.19 127.59 141.48
N ALA A 63 70.14 128.29 141.92
CA ALA A 63 68.79 127.75 141.93
C ALA A 63 68.20 127.63 140.51
N GLY A 64 68.49 128.59 139.63
CA GLY A 64 67.95 128.63 138.26
C GLY A 64 68.43 127.50 137.35
N GLU A 65 69.70 127.08 137.48
CA GLU A 65 70.29 126.07 136.60
C GLU A 65 69.72 124.66 136.85
N ALA A 66 69.53 124.28 138.12
CA ALA A 66 68.97 122.97 138.49
C ALA A 66 67.53 122.77 137.96
N ALA A 67 66.71 123.83 137.95
CA ALA A 67 65.35 123.77 137.43
C ALA A 67 65.30 123.47 135.91
N ARG A 68 66.27 124.00 135.14
CA ARG A 68 66.33 123.84 133.69
C ARG A 68 66.58 122.39 133.26
N LEU A 69 67.43 121.66 133.98
CA LEU A 69 67.77 120.27 133.66
C LEU A 69 66.57 119.33 133.83
N LYS A 70 65.78 119.49 134.90
CA LYS A 70 64.61 118.62 135.17
C LYS A 70 63.53 118.73 134.09
N ALA A 71 63.23 119.95 133.63
CA ALA A 71 62.24 120.19 132.59
C ALA A 71 62.58 119.51 131.25
N LEU A 72 63.88 119.40 130.92
CA LEU A 72 64.34 118.78 129.68
C LEU A 72 64.11 117.25 129.68
N GLU A 73 64.24 116.59 130.83
CA GLU A 73 63.99 115.16 130.97
C GLU A 73 62.50 114.81 130.95
N GLU A 74 61.66 115.62 131.61
CA GLU A 74 60.20 115.49 131.54
C GLU A 74 59.69 115.64 130.10
N GLN A 75 60.25 116.59 129.33
CA GLN A 75 59.92 116.78 127.92
C GLN A 75 60.29 115.57 127.05
N ARG A 76 61.44 114.92 127.30
CA ARG A 76 61.87 113.71 126.58
C ARG A 76 60.97 112.50 126.88
N ASN A 77 60.49 112.36 128.12
CA ASN A 77 59.56 111.28 128.47
C ASN A 77 58.24 111.41 127.70
N LYS A 78 57.63 112.60 127.71
CA LYS A 78 56.36 112.84 127.03
C LYS A 78 56.41 112.52 125.52
N ALA A 79 57.48 112.90 124.83
CA ALA A 79 57.63 112.62 123.39
C ALA A 79 57.69 111.12 123.07
N TYR A 80 58.27 110.29 123.95
CA TYR A 80 58.29 108.85 123.79
C TYR A 80 56.88 108.24 123.87
N ASP A 81 56.10 108.64 124.89
CA ASP A 81 54.75 108.12 125.11
C ASP A 81 53.80 108.47 123.95
N GLU A 82 53.92 109.67 123.38
CA GLU A 82 53.15 110.11 122.21
C GLU A 82 53.44 109.25 120.96
N PHE A 83 54.71 108.92 120.67
CA PHE A 83 55.06 108.04 119.55
C PHE A 83 54.55 106.60 119.73
N ILE A 84 54.57 106.06 120.95
CA ILE A 84 54.04 104.73 121.24
C ILE A 84 52.52 104.67 121.02
N ALA A 85 51.77 105.67 121.51
CA ALA A 85 50.31 105.71 121.35
C ALA A 85 49.88 105.76 119.86
N MET A 86 50.59 106.54 119.03
CA MET A 86 50.34 106.57 117.59
C MET A 86 50.65 105.23 116.90
N ALA A 87 51.75 104.57 117.29
CA ALA A 87 52.16 103.31 116.69
C ALA A 87 51.19 102.16 117.02
N ASP A 88 50.71 102.08 118.28
CA ASP A 88 49.71 101.09 118.71
C ASP A 88 48.35 101.27 118.02
N ALA A 89 47.94 102.51 117.73
CA ALA A 89 46.73 102.80 116.96
C ALA A 89 46.83 102.28 115.51
N HIS A 90 47.92 102.61 114.80
CA HIS A 90 48.16 102.11 113.45
C HIS A 90 48.31 100.58 113.41
N PHE A 91 48.90 99.96 114.44
CA PHE A 91 48.99 98.50 114.53
C PHE A 91 47.59 97.86 114.62
N SER A 92 46.72 98.44 115.45
CA SER A 92 45.33 97.99 115.64
C SER A 92 44.50 98.13 114.36
N ASN A 93 44.71 99.20 113.60
CA ASN A 93 44.12 99.42 112.27
C ASN A 93 44.66 98.48 111.18
N LYS A 94 45.65 97.62 111.49
CA LYS A 94 46.38 96.76 110.54
C LYS A 94 47.24 97.53 109.54
N GLU A 95 47.52 98.80 109.82
CA GLU A 95 48.40 99.68 109.04
C GLU A 95 49.88 99.39 109.39
N TYR A 96 50.26 98.12 109.31
CA TYR A 96 51.48 97.57 109.93
C TYR A 96 52.77 98.30 109.51
N ASN A 97 52.85 98.78 108.27
CA ASN A 97 53.99 99.57 107.78
C ASN A 97 54.11 100.94 108.49
N VAL A 98 52.97 101.59 108.76
CA VAL A 98 52.91 102.89 109.46
C VAL A 98 53.25 102.69 110.93
N ALA A 99 52.65 101.68 111.56
CA ALA A 99 52.94 101.28 112.93
C ALA A 99 54.44 100.99 113.15
N SER A 100 55.06 100.23 112.24
CA SER A 100 56.50 99.90 112.31
C SER A 100 57.39 101.15 112.30
N ASN A 101 56.96 102.23 111.64
CA ASN A 101 57.70 103.48 111.61
C ASN A 101 57.47 104.29 112.90
N GLY A 102 56.25 104.35 113.43
CA GLY A 102 55.97 105.00 114.73
C GLY A 102 56.79 104.40 115.88
N TYR A 103 56.89 103.07 115.95
CA TYR A 103 57.73 102.39 116.96
C TYR A 103 59.23 102.70 116.80
N LYS A 104 59.72 102.97 115.57
CA LYS A 104 61.12 103.42 115.36
C LYS A 104 61.31 104.85 115.88
N SER A 105 60.38 105.75 115.62
CA SER A 105 60.43 107.13 116.15
C SER A 105 60.44 107.17 117.68
N ALA A 106 59.70 106.27 118.35
CA ALA A 106 59.82 106.11 119.81
C ALA A 106 61.24 105.70 120.23
N LEU A 107 61.88 104.77 119.51
CA LEU A 107 63.26 104.35 119.77
C LEU A 107 64.30 105.45 119.48
N GLU A 108 64.05 106.39 118.58
CA GLU A 108 64.94 107.55 118.39
C GLU A 108 64.94 108.48 119.62
N VAL A 109 63.82 108.57 120.35
CA VAL A 109 63.74 109.32 121.63
C VAL A 109 64.34 108.54 122.80
N LYS A 110 64.15 107.21 122.83
CA LYS A 110 64.71 106.30 123.85
C LYS A 110 65.22 104.97 123.22
N PRO A 111 66.52 104.87 122.87
CA PRO A 111 67.05 103.73 122.10
C PRO A 111 66.94 102.34 122.75
N ASN A 112 66.82 102.27 124.08
CA ASN A 112 66.96 101.03 124.85
C ASN A 112 65.61 100.41 125.29
N GLU A 113 64.49 100.90 124.76
CA GLU A 113 63.14 100.47 125.20
C GLU A 113 62.66 99.21 124.48
N ALA A 114 62.25 98.18 125.24
CA ALA A 114 61.97 96.85 124.68
C ALA A 114 60.63 96.74 123.93
N TYR A 115 59.59 97.49 124.34
CA TYR A 115 58.24 97.38 123.77
C TYR A 115 58.17 97.68 122.26
N PRO A 116 58.63 98.86 121.76
CA PRO A 116 58.64 99.14 120.33
C PRO A 116 59.45 98.12 119.50
N GLN A 117 60.55 97.58 120.04
CA GLN A 117 61.37 96.57 119.36
C GLN A 117 60.57 95.28 119.11
N GLN A 118 59.81 94.80 120.11
CA GLN A 118 58.98 93.60 119.98
C GLN A 118 57.85 93.79 118.96
N ARG A 119 57.18 94.95 118.96
CA ARG A 119 56.10 95.25 118.00
C ARG A 119 56.59 95.31 116.55
N ILE A 120 57.78 95.85 116.29
CA ILE A 120 58.40 95.84 114.96
C ILE A 120 58.66 94.40 114.48
N ALA A 121 59.07 93.50 115.36
CA ALA A 121 59.25 92.08 115.03
C ALA A 121 57.92 91.35 114.75
N GLU A 122 56.89 91.62 115.54
CA GLU A 122 55.53 91.09 115.34
C GLU A 122 54.96 91.50 113.97
N ILE A 123 55.04 92.80 113.64
CA ILE A 123 54.67 93.37 112.34
C ILE A 123 55.37 92.64 111.18
N LYS A 124 56.68 92.45 111.27
CA LYS A 124 57.48 91.78 110.25
C LYS A 124 57.00 90.34 110.01
N GLY A 125 56.59 89.65 111.08
CA GLY A 125 55.97 88.32 111.00
C GLY A 125 54.60 88.32 110.33
N ILE A 126 53.75 89.32 110.59
CA ILE A 126 52.42 89.45 109.95
C ILE A 126 52.56 89.74 108.45
N LEU A 127 53.39 90.73 108.07
CA LEU A 127 53.62 91.10 106.67
C LEU A 127 54.16 89.92 105.84
N ALA A 128 55.06 89.10 106.40
CA ALA A 128 55.57 87.91 105.74
C ALA A 128 54.48 86.84 105.47
N ARG A 129 53.51 86.66 106.38
CA ARG A 129 52.36 85.77 106.17
C ARG A 129 51.42 86.29 105.09
N LEU A 130 51.11 87.59 105.11
CA LEU A 130 50.26 88.23 104.10
C LEU A 130 50.85 88.13 102.70
N ALA A 131 52.14 88.42 102.54
CA ALA A 131 52.84 88.26 101.26
C ALA A 131 52.84 86.81 100.75
N LYS A 132 53.01 85.82 101.64
CA LYS A 132 52.93 84.40 101.28
C LYS A 132 51.52 83.99 100.85
N ALA A 133 50.49 84.47 101.54
CA ALA A 133 49.09 84.20 101.20
C ALA A 133 48.71 84.82 99.84
N GLN A 134 49.10 86.08 99.59
CA GLN A 134 48.86 86.72 98.30
C GLN A 134 49.50 85.94 97.15
N LYS A 135 50.81 85.61 97.26
CA LYS A 135 51.49 84.82 96.23
C LYS A 135 50.84 83.46 95.98
N ALA A 136 50.40 82.76 97.03
CA ALA A 136 49.72 81.47 96.89
C ALA A 136 48.35 81.58 96.20
N TYR A 137 47.64 82.70 96.40
CA TYR A 137 46.41 83.03 95.67
C TYR A 137 46.71 83.34 94.20
N ASP A 138 47.67 84.23 93.91
CA ASP A 138 48.05 84.63 92.55
C ASP A 138 48.46 83.41 91.70
N GLU A 139 49.23 82.50 92.29
CA GLU A 139 49.64 81.25 91.65
C GLU A 139 48.46 80.28 91.41
N ALA A 140 47.46 80.25 92.30
CA ALA A 140 46.29 79.40 92.15
C ALA A 140 45.37 79.92 91.02
N ILE A 141 45.11 81.23 90.98
CA ILE A 141 44.41 81.90 89.87
C ILE A 141 45.13 81.64 88.54
N ALA A 142 46.44 81.93 88.48
CA ALA A 142 47.22 81.72 87.26
C ALA A 142 47.30 80.24 86.82
N ARG A 143 47.02 79.25 87.68
CA ARG A 143 46.82 77.84 87.27
C ARG A 143 45.40 77.61 86.76
N ALA A 144 44.39 78.12 87.48
CA ALA A 144 42.98 77.98 87.12
C ALA A 144 42.66 78.59 85.74
N ASP A 145 43.12 79.81 85.47
CA ASP A 145 42.90 80.52 84.20
C ASP A 145 43.48 79.77 83.00
N ARG A 146 44.68 79.18 83.17
CA ARG A 146 45.31 78.36 82.12
C ARG A 146 44.56 77.06 81.85
N ASN A 147 43.90 76.49 82.86
CA ASN A 147 43.04 75.31 82.66
C ASN A 147 41.70 75.72 82.03
N PHE A 148 41.11 76.86 82.43
CA PHE A 148 39.87 77.38 81.88
C PHE A 148 40.02 77.70 80.39
N ASN A 149 41.09 78.41 80.02
CA ASN A 149 41.41 78.75 78.63
C ASN A 149 41.85 77.54 77.76
N ARG A 150 42.01 76.37 78.37
CA ARG A 150 42.22 75.07 77.70
C ARG A 150 40.96 74.19 77.68
N GLU A 151 39.83 74.72 78.17
CA GLU A 151 38.58 73.99 78.41
C GLU A 151 38.71 72.75 79.34
N VAL A 152 39.79 72.67 80.14
CA VAL A 152 39.97 71.61 81.14
C VAL A 152 39.23 72.01 82.41
N PHE A 153 37.90 72.03 82.30
CA PHE A 153 37.01 72.69 83.23
C PHE A 153 37.09 72.15 84.67
N ASP A 154 37.16 70.83 84.89
CA ASP A 154 37.41 70.25 86.22
C ASP A 154 38.69 70.78 86.89
N ALA A 155 39.78 70.87 86.12
CA ALA A 155 41.07 71.34 86.61
C ALA A 155 41.11 72.87 86.78
N ALA A 156 40.25 73.61 86.07
CA ALA A 156 40.03 75.04 86.27
C ALA A 156 39.23 75.30 87.55
N ARG A 157 38.07 74.66 87.67
CA ARG A 157 37.18 74.63 88.84
C ARG A 157 37.96 74.30 90.11
N SER A 158 38.80 73.28 90.07
CA SER A 158 39.70 72.89 91.17
C SER A 158 40.72 73.97 91.53
N GLY A 159 41.29 74.67 90.54
CA GLY A 159 42.24 75.77 90.74
C GLY A 159 41.58 77.01 91.36
N TYR A 160 40.39 77.39 90.89
CA TYR A 160 39.62 78.51 91.45
C TYR A 160 39.18 78.23 92.89
N ASN A 161 38.73 77.01 93.18
CA ASN A 161 38.43 76.58 94.55
C ASN A 161 39.69 76.59 95.45
N GLN A 162 40.88 76.26 94.92
CA GLN A 162 42.13 76.41 95.66
C GLN A 162 42.44 77.89 95.97
N ALA A 163 42.17 78.82 95.05
CA ALA A 163 42.36 80.26 95.29
C ALA A 163 41.41 80.78 96.39
N LEU A 164 40.12 80.41 96.33
CA LEU A 164 39.12 80.73 97.37
C LEU A 164 39.50 80.19 98.75
N LEU A 165 40.18 79.04 98.82
CA LEU A 165 40.64 78.47 100.09
C LEU A 165 41.84 79.24 100.69
N VAL A 166 42.66 79.90 99.86
CA VAL A 166 43.78 80.76 100.32
C VAL A 166 43.30 82.16 100.70
N LYS A 167 42.34 82.72 99.97
CA LYS A 167 41.69 84.01 100.29
C LYS A 167 40.16 83.90 100.17
N PRO A 168 39.47 83.49 101.25
CA PRO A 168 38.00 83.42 101.26
C PRO A 168 37.38 84.81 101.05
N GLY A 169 36.41 84.90 100.14
CA GLY A 169 35.68 86.13 99.82
C GLY A 169 36.13 86.86 98.55
N GLU A 170 37.17 86.38 97.85
CA GLU A 170 37.57 86.93 96.54
C GLU A 170 36.55 86.57 95.44
N ALA A 171 35.95 87.56 94.79
CA ALA A 171 34.84 87.33 93.86
C ALA A 171 35.22 86.59 92.57
N TYR A 172 36.36 86.97 91.96
CA TYR A 172 36.78 86.46 90.64
C TYR A 172 36.80 84.92 90.51
N PRO A 173 37.47 84.15 91.40
CA PRO A 173 37.44 82.70 91.31
C PRO A 173 36.04 82.09 91.50
N ALA A 174 35.16 82.72 92.28
CA ALA A 174 33.78 82.23 92.46
C ALA A 174 32.93 82.44 91.18
N GLU A 175 33.05 83.61 90.53
CA GLU A 175 32.41 83.88 89.24
C GLU A 175 32.89 82.91 88.15
N MET A 176 34.20 82.60 88.12
CA MET A 176 34.76 81.67 87.13
C MET A 176 34.30 80.22 87.35
N VAL A 177 34.06 79.77 88.60
CA VAL A 177 33.42 78.47 88.87
C VAL A 177 31.97 78.47 88.34
N ALA A 178 31.17 79.48 88.66
CA ALA A 178 29.79 79.57 88.16
C ALA A 178 29.71 79.66 86.63
N ARG A 179 30.71 80.27 85.98
CA ARG A 179 30.85 80.29 84.52
C ARG A 179 31.15 78.91 83.93
N ILE A 180 31.94 78.09 84.62
CA ILE A 180 32.18 76.70 84.21
C ILE A 180 30.86 75.90 84.26
N ASP A 181 30.12 75.97 85.37
CA ASP A 181 28.81 75.29 85.52
C ASP A 181 27.84 75.66 84.39
N SER A 182 27.82 76.94 83.98
CA SER A 182 27.00 77.42 82.87
C SER A 182 27.40 76.80 81.52
N ILE A 183 28.70 76.69 81.23
CA ILE A 183 29.22 76.11 79.97
C ILE A 183 28.93 74.61 79.89
N GLU A 184 29.16 73.88 80.98
CA GLU A 184 28.94 72.43 81.04
C GLU A 184 27.45 72.09 80.94
N GLY A 185 26.59 72.84 81.64
CA GLY A 185 25.14 72.73 81.54
C GLY A 185 24.59 73.05 80.14
N ALA A 186 25.22 73.96 79.39
CA ALA A 186 24.85 74.23 78.00
C ALA A 186 25.27 73.10 77.04
N ARG A 187 26.50 72.56 77.20
CA ARG A 187 27.01 71.43 76.39
C ARG A 187 26.14 70.17 76.56
N ALA A 188 25.72 69.87 77.79
CA ALA A 188 24.86 68.72 78.06
C ALA A 188 23.50 68.79 77.36
N ARG A 189 22.88 69.98 77.28
CA ARG A 189 21.58 70.18 76.61
C ARG A 189 21.67 69.96 75.10
N LEU A 190 22.69 70.52 74.45
CA LEU A 190 22.89 70.39 73.01
C LEU A 190 23.08 68.92 72.57
N LEU A 191 23.81 68.12 73.36
CA LEU A 191 23.99 66.70 73.10
C LEU A 191 22.68 65.92 73.20
N ALA A 192 21.86 66.20 74.22
CA ALA A 192 20.56 65.57 74.40
C ALA A 192 19.57 65.95 73.28
N GLU A 193 19.59 67.20 72.81
CA GLU A 193 18.77 67.68 71.70
C GLU A 193 19.12 66.98 70.37
N GLN A 194 20.41 66.80 70.08
CA GLN A 194 20.87 66.06 68.89
C GLN A 194 20.42 64.59 68.93
N GLN A 195 20.58 63.91 70.06
CA GLN A 195 20.17 62.51 70.24
C GLN A 195 18.64 62.34 70.13
N ALA A 196 17.86 63.27 70.69
CA ALA A 196 16.40 63.26 70.56
C ALA A 196 15.95 63.50 69.10
N GLY A 197 16.60 64.42 68.39
CA GLY A 197 16.32 64.71 66.98
C GLY A 197 16.62 63.51 66.06
N GLU A 198 17.73 62.80 66.29
CA GLU A 198 18.06 61.60 65.52
C GLU A 198 17.12 60.42 65.82
N ALA A 199 16.77 60.19 67.09
CA ALA A 199 15.78 59.18 67.47
C ALA A 199 14.40 59.46 66.84
N ALA A 200 13.96 60.72 66.84
CA ALA A 200 12.71 61.14 66.19
C ALA A 200 12.76 60.92 64.66
N ARG A 201 13.89 61.23 64.02
CA ARG A 201 14.12 60.99 62.57
C ARG A 201 14.05 59.51 62.21
N LEU A 202 14.67 58.64 63.00
CA LEU A 202 14.65 57.19 62.78
C LEU A 202 13.24 56.63 62.93
N LYS A 203 12.50 57.05 63.97
CA LYS A 203 11.09 56.65 64.17
C LYS A 203 10.21 57.10 63.00
N ALA A 204 10.33 58.36 62.56
CA ALA A 204 9.54 58.88 61.43
C ALA A 204 9.86 58.17 60.10
N LEU A 205 11.11 57.74 59.90
CA LEU A 205 11.51 56.92 58.75
C LEU A 205 10.86 55.52 58.79
N GLU A 206 10.83 54.89 59.95
CA GLU A 206 10.16 53.59 60.14
C GLU A 206 8.63 53.69 60.00
N GLU A 207 7.99 54.70 60.56
CA GLU A 207 6.56 54.95 60.37
C GLU A 207 6.22 55.19 58.89
N ARG A 208 7.06 55.92 58.15
CA ARG A 208 6.91 56.10 56.70
C ARG A 208 7.10 54.79 55.93
N ARG A 209 8.06 53.93 56.32
CA ARG A 209 8.28 52.61 55.73
C ARG A 209 7.10 51.68 55.98
N ASN A 210 6.58 51.65 57.21
CA ASN A 210 5.39 50.88 57.58
C ASN A 210 4.14 51.35 56.82
N LYS A 211 3.97 52.66 56.64
CA LYS A 211 2.87 53.22 55.84
C LYS A 211 2.96 52.81 54.37
N ALA A 212 4.12 53.00 53.73
CA ALA A 212 4.31 52.65 52.32
C ALA A 212 4.14 51.14 52.06
N TYR A 213 4.57 50.28 53.00
CA TYR A 213 4.32 48.84 52.96
C TYR A 213 2.81 48.53 52.98
N ASN A 214 2.07 49.11 53.95
CA ASN A 214 0.63 48.89 54.06
C ASN A 214 -0.16 49.40 52.85
N GLU A 215 0.26 50.53 52.26
CA GLU A 215 -0.35 51.09 51.04
C GLU A 215 -0.13 50.16 49.83
N ALA A 216 1.09 49.66 49.62
CA ALA A 216 1.41 48.70 48.56
C ALA A 216 0.65 47.36 48.73
N ILE A 217 0.55 46.83 49.96
CA ILE A 217 -0.26 45.64 50.26
C ILE A 217 -1.74 45.87 49.89
N ALA A 218 -2.32 47.01 50.28
CA ALA A 218 -3.72 47.31 49.98
C ALA A 218 -3.99 47.46 48.46
N MET A 219 -3.05 48.01 47.69
CA MET A 219 -3.14 48.08 46.24
C MET A 219 -2.99 46.70 45.59
N GLY A 220 -2.07 45.86 46.08
CA GLY A 220 -1.91 44.46 45.67
C GLY A 220 -3.18 43.63 45.90
N ASP A 221 -3.75 43.68 47.10
CA ASP A 221 -5.00 42.99 47.46
C ASP A 221 -6.17 43.45 46.59
N ALA A 222 -6.28 44.77 46.32
CA ALA A 222 -7.31 45.34 45.46
C ALA A 222 -7.15 44.89 43.99
N HIS A 223 -5.93 44.87 43.45
CA HIS A 223 -5.67 44.38 42.09
C HIS A 223 -5.89 42.88 41.98
N PHE A 224 -5.49 42.08 42.98
CA PHE A 224 -5.70 40.64 43.02
C PHE A 224 -7.20 40.30 43.02
N SER A 225 -7.98 40.97 43.87
CA SER A 225 -9.44 40.82 43.95
C SER A 225 -10.14 41.18 42.63
N ASN A 226 -9.60 42.18 41.89
CA ASN A 226 -10.06 42.56 40.56
C ASN A 226 -9.47 41.70 39.42
N LYS A 227 -8.78 40.60 39.73
CA LYS A 227 -8.11 39.68 38.78
C LYS A 227 -7.07 40.35 37.87
N ARG A 228 -6.52 41.50 38.27
CA ARG A 228 -5.43 42.21 37.58
C ARG A 228 -4.09 41.68 38.07
N TYR A 229 -3.83 40.42 37.77
CA TYR A 229 -2.78 39.63 38.40
C TYR A 229 -1.37 40.22 38.23
N ASP A 230 -1.03 40.77 37.06
CA ASP A 230 0.27 41.42 36.83
C ASP A 230 0.44 42.69 37.70
N ALA A 231 -0.62 43.52 37.77
CA ALA A 231 -0.61 44.73 38.60
C ALA A 231 -0.53 44.37 40.09
N ALA A 232 -1.23 43.32 40.53
CA ALA A 232 -1.13 42.82 41.89
C ALA A 232 0.29 42.32 42.22
N SER A 233 0.89 41.54 41.31
CA SER A 233 2.26 41.03 41.46
C SER A 233 3.27 42.17 41.63
N ASN A 234 3.10 43.26 40.86
CA ASN A 234 3.95 44.44 40.95
C ASN A 234 3.77 45.19 42.28
N GLU A 235 2.55 45.39 42.78
CA GLU A 235 2.36 46.07 44.08
C GLU A 235 2.85 45.21 45.27
N TYR A 236 2.70 43.89 45.22
CA TYR A 236 3.32 43.01 46.22
C TYR A 236 4.86 43.02 46.14
N LYS A 237 5.46 43.23 44.96
CA LYS A 237 6.91 43.47 44.80
C LYS A 237 7.30 44.82 45.39
N SER A 238 6.55 45.90 45.13
CA SER A 238 6.73 47.20 45.78
C SER A 238 6.71 47.10 47.32
N ALA A 239 5.81 46.28 47.87
CA ALA A 239 5.77 46.01 49.31
C ALA A 239 7.06 45.31 49.81
N LEU A 240 7.60 44.35 49.05
CA LEU A 240 8.85 43.66 49.38
C LEU A 240 10.10 44.53 49.22
N ASP A 241 10.12 45.47 48.28
CA ASP A 241 11.20 46.47 48.17
C ASP A 241 11.22 47.42 49.38
N VAL A 242 10.04 47.74 49.93
CA VAL A 242 9.90 48.54 51.16
C VAL A 242 10.21 47.72 52.42
N LYS A 243 9.91 46.42 52.43
CA LYS A 243 10.23 45.47 53.51
C LYS A 243 10.63 44.08 52.98
N PRO A 244 11.92 43.82 52.79
CA PRO A 244 12.40 42.51 52.37
C PRO A 244 12.12 41.43 53.41
N GLY A 245 11.56 40.30 52.97
CA GLY A 245 11.33 39.09 53.81
C GLY A 245 9.93 38.95 54.41
N GLU A 246 9.00 39.87 54.14
CA GLU A 246 7.60 39.75 54.60
C GLU A 246 6.86 38.62 53.85
N ALA A 247 6.33 37.64 54.58
CA ALA A 247 5.80 36.41 53.99
C ALA A 247 4.49 36.57 53.19
N TYR A 248 3.63 37.53 53.55
CA TYR A 248 2.33 37.73 52.90
C TYR A 248 2.44 38.10 51.41
N PRO A 249 3.16 39.17 51.00
CA PRO A 249 3.34 39.48 49.59
C PRO A 249 4.06 38.36 48.81
N GLN A 250 4.99 37.63 49.43
CA GLN A 250 5.63 36.46 48.79
C GLN A 250 4.61 35.35 48.46
N GLN A 251 3.74 34.99 49.42
CA GLN A 251 2.69 33.99 49.21
C GLN A 251 1.71 34.43 48.12
N ARG A 252 1.33 35.72 48.10
CA ARG A 252 0.44 36.26 47.05
C ARG A 252 1.07 36.29 45.66
N ILE A 253 2.37 36.56 45.54
CA ILE A 253 3.08 36.47 44.26
C ILE A 253 3.09 35.02 43.76
N ALA A 254 3.36 34.04 44.62
CA ALA A 254 3.32 32.61 44.24
C ALA A 254 1.89 32.13 43.87
N GLU A 255 0.86 32.61 44.57
CA GLU A 255 -0.55 32.36 44.25
C GLU A 255 -0.92 32.93 42.86
N ILE A 256 -0.48 34.16 42.56
CA ILE A 256 -0.62 34.80 41.25
C ILE A 256 0.08 33.99 40.16
N GLU A 257 1.32 33.58 40.36
CA GLU A 257 2.11 32.81 39.40
C GLU A 257 1.44 31.46 39.10
N GLY A 258 0.88 30.80 40.13
CA GLY A 258 0.07 29.58 39.96
C GLY A 258 -1.20 29.79 39.14
N ILE A 259 -1.94 30.88 39.38
CA ILE A 259 -3.15 31.23 38.61
C ILE A 259 -2.82 31.56 37.15
N LEU A 260 -1.76 32.34 36.91
CA LEU A 260 -1.31 32.70 35.56
C LEU A 260 -0.81 31.47 34.79
N ALA A 261 -0.08 30.56 35.44
CA ALA A 261 0.36 29.30 34.83
C ALA A 261 -0.84 28.40 34.44
N GLN A 262 -1.87 28.30 35.30
CA GLN A 262 -3.09 27.56 34.97
C GLN A 262 -3.86 28.18 33.81
N GLN A 263 -3.95 29.52 33.74
CA GLN A 263 -4.59 30.21 32.61
C GLN A 263 -3.80 30.03 31.30
N ALA A 264 -2.46 30.07 31.35
CA ALA A 264 -1.61 29.86 30.19
C ALA A 264 -1.73 28.42 29.64
N GLU A 265 -1.71 27.40 30.51
CA GLU A 265 -1.83 26.01 30.07
C GLU A 265 -3.26 25.69 29.59
N ALA A 266 -4.31 26.27 30.20
CA ALA A 266 -5.68 26.17 29.70
C ALA A 266 -5.86 26.87 28.33
N GLN A 267 -5.23 28.03 28.13
CA GLN A 267 -5.20 28.71 26.82
C GLN A 267 -4.50 27.84 25.77
N LYS A 268 -3.32 27.30 26.09
CA LYS A 268 -2.55 26.41 25.20
C LYS A 268 -3.31 25.12 24.86
N ALA A 269 -3.92 24.47 25.84
CA ALA A 269 -4.74 23.26 25.62
C ALA A 269 -5.97 23.56 24.75
N TYR A 270 -6.60 24.73 24.92
CA TYR A 270 -7.65 25.21 24.03
C TYR A 270 -7.12 25.39 22.60
N ASP A 271 -6.02 26.13 22.41
CA ASP A 271 -5.45 26.40 21.08
C ASP A 271 -4.99 25.12 20.35
N GLU A 272 -4.44 24.15 21.08
CA GLU A 272 -4.09 22.82 20.55
C GLU A 272 -5.34 22.02 20.13
N ALA A 273 -6.44 22.10 20.89
CA ALA A 273 -7.71 21.47 20.52
C ALA A 273 -8.34 22.15 19.28
N ILE A 274 -8.27 23.49 19.18
CA ILE A 274 -8.69 24.24 17.99
C ILE A 274 -7.87 23.84 16.76
N ALA A 275 -6.54 23.88 16.84
CA ALA A 275 -5.68 23.55 15.70
C ALA A 275 -5.87 22.10 15.22
N ARG A 276 -6.18 21.17 16.14
CA ARG A 276 -6.54 19.79 15.84
C ARG A 276 -7.90 19.69 15.15
N ALA A 277 -8.91 20.41 15.66
CA ALA A 277 -10.27 20.44 15.12
C ALA A 277 -10.35 21.10 13.73
N ASP A 278 -9.71 22.25 13.55
CA ASP A 278 -9.60 22.96 12.27
C ASP A 278 -8.92 22.08 11.21
N LYS A 279 -7.84 21.39 11.56
CA LYS A 279 -7.15 20.45 10.67
C LYS A 279 -8.01 19.24 10.30
N ALA A 280 -8.82 18.73 11.23
CA ALA A 280 -9.78 17.67 10.96
C ALA A 280 -10.94 18.15 10.07
N PHE A 281 -11.43 19.37 10.29
CA PHE A 281 -12.50 20.00 9.50
C PHE A 281 -12.03 20.27 8.06
N ALA A 282 -10.83 20.80 7.88
CA ALA A 282 -10.23 21.06 6.56
C ALA A 282 -10.02 19.79 5.71
N ARG A 283 -9.91 18.61 6.34
CA ARG A 283 -9.87 17.30 5.64
C ARG A 283 -11.23 16.59 5.55
N ALA A 284 -12.33 17.30 5.84
CA ALA A 284 -13.70 16.77 5.88
C ALA A 284 -13.90 15.59 6.86
N ALA A 285 -13.05 15.44 7.88
CA ALA A 285 -13.18 14.41 8.91
C ALA A 285 -14.11 14.90 10.04
N TYR A 286 -15.37 15.12 9.68
CA TYR A 286 -16.36 15.81 10.52
C TYR A 286 -16.52 15.27 11.95
N PRO A 287 -16.51 13.95 12.23
CA PRO A 287 -16.61 13.44 13.60
C PRO A 287 -15.38 13.76 14.46
N GLU A 288 -14.18 13.75 13.86
CA GLU A 288 -12.94 14.10 14.56
C GLU A 288 -12.89 15.61 14.86
N ALA A 289 -13.34 16.44 13.93
CA ALA A 289 -13.46 17.88 14.10
C ALA A 289 -14.48 18.23 15.19
N GLN A 290 -15.64 17.56 15.19
CA GLN A 290 -16.67 17.69 16.21
C GLN A 290 -16.13 17.36 17.60
N ASN A 291 -15.34 16.29 17.73
CA ASN A 291 -14.69 15.95 18.99
C ASN A 291 -13.69 17.02 19.44
N GLY A 292 -12.82 17.52 18.55
CA GLY A 292 -11.85 18.56 18.89
C GLY A 292 -12.48 19.92 19.26
N TYR A 293 -13.56 20.33 18.59
CA TYR A 293 -14.28 21.55 18.99
C TYR A 293 -15.05 21.38 20.31
N ASN A 294 -15.55 20.17 20.61
CA ASN A 294 -16.14 19.86 21.92
C ASN A 294 -15.07 19.81 23.03
N GLU A 295 -13.88 19.29 22.75
CA GLU A 295 -12.71 19.32 23.64
C GLU A 295 -12.31 20.77 23.96
N ALA A 296 -12.25 21.64 22.96
CA ALA A 296 -12.03 23.08 23.15
C ALA A 296 -13.14 23.74 24.00
N LEU A 297 -14.43 23.41 23.77
CA LEU A 297 -15.53 23.92 24.58
C LEU A 297 -15.57 23.37 26.01
N ALA A 298 -15.02 22.18 26.27
CA ALA A 298 -14.86 21.67 27.64
C ALA A 298 -13.83 22.50 28.43
N ILE A 299 -12.81 23.03 27.75
CA ILE A 299 -11.79 23.91 28.33
C ILE A 299 -12.32 25.36 28.46
N LYS A 300 -13.06 25.85 27.46
CA LYS A 300 -13.69 27.18 27.45
C LYS A 300 -15.13 27.17 26.88
N PRO A 301 -16.16 26.96 27.72
CA PRO A 301 -17.56 26.87 27.26
C PRO A 301 -18.14 28.15 26.63
N SER A 302 -17.53 29.30 26.89
CA SER A 302 -17.99 30.61 26.42
C SER A 302 -17.58 30.95 24.98
N GLU A 303 -16.59 30.27 24.40
CA GLU A 303 -16.00 30.66 23.12
C GLU A 303 -16.95 30.41 21.93
N GLU A 304 -17.15 31.41 21.07
CA GLU A 304 -18.10 31.32 19.96
C GLU A 304 -17.55 30.62 18.71
N TYR A 305 -16.23 30.63 18.51
CA TYR A 305 -15.61 30.02 17.33
C TYR A 305 -15.90 28.51 17.21
N PRO A 306 -15.71 27.67 18.27
CA PRO A 306 -16.03 26.24 18.18
C PRO A 306 -17.52 25.99 17.91
N LYS A 307 -18.41 26.76 18.55
CA LYS A 307 -19.88 26.66 18.36
C LYS A 307 -20.25 26.92 16.90
N ALA A 308 -19.67 27.95 16.30
CA ALA A 308 -19.89 28.29 14.89
C ALA A 308 -19.35 27.22 13.92
N GLN A 309 -18.24 26.54 14.25
CA GLN A 309 -17.72 25.44 13.43
C GLN A 309 -18.55 24.16 13.61
N LEU A 310 -19.01 23.85 14.83
CA LEU A 310 -19.91 22.73 15.12
C LEU A 310 -21.24 22.83 14.34
N LEU A 311 -21.81 24.04 14.19
CA LEU A 311 -23.00 24.28 13.38
C LEU A 311 -22.76 24.08 11.87
N LYS A 312 -21.56 24.39 11.35
CA LYS A 312 -21.19 24.06 9.97
C LYS A 312 -21.01 22.55 9.79
N ILE A 313 -20.39 21.89 10.77
CA ILE A 313 -20.22 20.43 10.79
C ILE A 313 -21.57 19.71 10.72
N SER A 314 -22.55 20.10 11.55
CA SER A 314 -23.87 19.44 11.52
C SER A 314 -24.57 19.63 10.18
N HIS A 315 -24.45 20.80 9.55
CA HIS A 315 -24.96 21.04 8.20
C HIS A 315 -24.27 20.18 7.12
N PHE A 316 -22.95 20.04 7.15
CA PHE A 316 -22.23 19.15 6.22
C PHE A 316 -22.57 17.67 6.44
N ILE A 317 -22.74 17.23 7.69
CA ILE A 317 -23.18 15.86 8.01
C ILE A 317 -24.60 15.61 7.48
N GLU A 318 -25.53 16.55 7.66
CA GLU A 318 -26.87 16.45 7.06
C GLU A 318 -26.83 16.38 5.52
N GLU A 319 -26.05 17.25 4.87
CA GLU A 319 -25.91 17.24 3.40
C GLU A 319 -25.38 15.89 2.90
N ILE A 320 -24.37 15.33 3.57
CA ILE A 320 -23.77 14.04 3.21
C ILE A 320 -24.77 12.91 3.43
N ALA A 321 -25.50 12.89 4.55
CA ALA A 321 -26.55 11.91 4.79
C ALA A 321 -27.67 11.97 3.73
N LYS A 322 -28.13 13.18 3.38
CA LYS A 322 -29.14 13.40 2.34
C LYS A 322 -28.65 12.94 0.96
N LYS A 323 -27.38 13.19 0.62
CA LYS A 323 -26.75 12.74 -0.63
C LYS A 323 -26.56 11.21 -0.66
N GLN A 324 -26.17 10.60 0.46
CA GLN A 324 -26.00 9.14 0.59
C GLN A 324 -27.32 8.37 0.51
N GLU A 325 -28.37 8.83 1.18
CA GLU A 325 -29.68 8.15 1.12
C GLU A 325 -30.36 8.34 -0.24
N LEU A 326 -30.13 9.47 -0.93
CA LEU A 326 -30.55 9.66 -2.33
C LEU A 326 -29.81 8.69 -3.28
N GLU A 327 -28.50 8.54 -3.13
CA GLU A 327 -27.69 7.59 -3.92
C GLU A 327 -28.13 6.14 -3.67
N ARG A 328 -28.36 5.77 -2.41
CA ARG A 328 -28.85 4.45 -2.02
C ARG A 328 -30.25 4.15 -2.56
N SER A 329 -31.18 5.11 -2.44
CA SER A 329 -32.53 5.02 -3.00
C SER A 329 -32.48 4.85 -4.52
N TYR A 330 -31.58 5.57 -5.20
CA TYR A 330 -31.35 5.43 -6.63
C TYR A 330 -30.84 4.03 -6.97
N ILE A 331 -29.79 3.53 -6.30
CA ILE A 331 -29.24 2.18 -6.52
C ILE A 331 -30.31 1.10 -6.36
N THR A 332 -31.09 1.12 -5.28
CA THR A 332 -32.15 0.12 -5.06
C THR A 332 -33.26 0.20 -6.11
N ALA A 333 -33.62 1.40 -6.60
CA ALA A 333 -34.56 1.53 -7.72
C ALA A 333 -33.99 0.95 -9.03
N ILE A 334 -32.68 1.06 -9.26
CA ILE A 334 -32.00 0.40 -10.39
C ILE A 334 -31.97 -1.12 -10.25
N GLU A 335 -31.61 -1.65 -9.07
CA GLU A 335 -31.58 -3.09 -8.81
C GLU A 335 -32.97 -3.73 -9.04
N GLN A 336 -34.04 -3.05 -8.60
CA GLN A 336 -35.42 -3.46 -8.87
C GLN A 336 -35.76 -3.41 -10.37
N ALA A 337 -35.40 -2.33 -11.07
CA ALA A 337 -35.69 -2.17 -12.50
C ALA A 337 -34.92 -3.19 -13.36
N ASP A 338 -33.63 -3.40 -13.09
CA ASP A 338 -32.78 -4.41 -13.74
C ASP A 338 -33.32 -5.83 -13.48
N SER A 339 -33.81 -6.12 -12.27
CA SER A 339 -34.44 -7.41 -11.96
C SER A 339 -35.71 -7.66 -12.80
N LEU A 340 -36.57 -6.65 -12.94
CA LEU A 340 -37.78 -6.71 -13.77
C LEU A 340 -37.43 -6.83 -15.27
N TYR A 341 -36.40 -6.11 -15.73
CA TYR A 341 -35.92 -6.16 -17.12
C TYR A 341 -35.37 -7.54 -17.47
N ASN A 342 -34.51 -8.11 -16.62
CA ASN A 342 -33.98 -9.46 -16.79
C ASN A 342 -35.08 -10.53 -16.70
N SER A 343 -36.13 -10.28 -15.91
CA SER A 343 -37.36 -11.09 -15.87
C SER A 343 -38.28 -10.90 -17.08
N LYS A 344 -37.89 -10.07 -18.06
CA LYS A 344 -38.65 -9.70 -19.28
C LYS A 344 -40.00 -9.01 -19.01
N GLN A 345 -40.17 -8.43 -17.81
CA GLN A 345 -41.33 -7.63 -17.43
C GLN A 345 -41.08 -6.16 -17.82
N PHE A 346 -40.94 -5.92 -19.12
CA PHE A 346 -40.37 -4.68 -19.67
C PHE A 346 -41.18 -3.42 -19.32
N GLU A 347 -42.50 -3.50 -19.29
CA GLU A 347 -43.39 -2.41 -18.90
C GLU A 347 -43.19 -2.01 -17.41
N LEU A 348 -42.99 -3.00 -16.55
CA LEU A 348 -42.71 -2.78 -15.13
C LEU A 348 -41.28 -2.29 -14.90
N SER A 349 -40.30 -2.77 -15.69
CA SER A 349 -38.92 -2.25 -15.61
C SER A 349 -38.84 -0.79 -16.06
N ILE A 350 -39.55 -0.40 -17.13
CA ILE A 350 -39.68 1.02 -17.52
C ILE A 350 -40.21 1.86 -16.35
N THR A 351 -41.28 1.41 -15.69
CA THR A 351 -41.84 2.10 -14.53
C THR A 351 -40.82 2.27 -13.39
N SER A 352 -40.01 1.25 -13.10
CA SER A 352 -38.97 1.34 -12.05
C SER A 352 -37.72 2.14 -12.47
N TYR A 353 -37.33 2.15 -13.75
CA TYR A 353 -36.31 3.07 -14.25
C TYR A 353 -36.80 4.53 -14.25
N GLU A 354 -38.07 4.77 -14.55
CA GLU A 354 -38.70 6.09 -14.45
C GLU A 354 -38.74 6.56 -12.99
N GLN A 355 -39.02 5.67 -12.02
CA GLN A 355 -38.85 5.94 -10.59
C GLN A 355 -37.41 6.32 -10.24
N ALA A 356 -36.41 5.58 -10.71
CA ALA A 356 -34.99 5.95 -10.51
C ALA A 356 -34.64 7.32 -11.12
N LEU A 357 -35.27 7.70 -12.24
CA LEU A 357 -35.12 9.03 -12.84
C LEU A 357 -35.86 10.14 -12.06
N THR A 358 -36.85 9.84 -11.22
CA THR A 358 -37.38 10.85 -10.28
C THR A 358 -36.35 11.22 -9.21
N LEU A 359 -35.50 10.27 -8.81
CA LEU A 359 -34.41 10.48 -7.85
C LEU A 359 -33.20 11.16 -8.51
N LYS A 360 -32.87 10.78 -9.76
CA LYS A 360 -31.80 11.40 -10.55
C LYS A 360 -32.18 11.63 -12.02
N PRO A 361 -32.84 12.77 -12.36
CA PRO A 361 -33.35 13.03 -13.70
C PRO A 361 -32.32 13.07 -14.84
N ASN A 362 -31.04 13.23 -14.53
CA ASN A 362 -29.97 13.38 -15.52
C ASN A 362 -29.21 12.09 -15.84
N GLU A 363 -29.47 10.99 -15.14
CA GLU A 363 -28.72 9.74 -15.33
C GLU A 363 -28.94 9.12 -16.71
N LYS A 364 -27.87 8.54 -17.25
CA LYS A 364 -27.87 7.97 -18.62
C LYS A 364 -28.33 6.53 -18.66
N TYR A 365 -27.95 5.74 -17.64
CA TYR A 365 -28.25 4.31 -17.58
C TYR A 365 -29.75 3.98 -17.62
N PRO A 366 -30.62 4.63 -16.82
CA PRO A 366 -32.05 4.26 -16.79
C PRO A 366 -32.73 4.62 -18.12
N LYS A 367 -32.35 5.75 -18.72
CA LYS A 367 -32.85 6.19 -20.04
C LYS A 367 -32.49 5.19 -21.14
N ALA A 368 -31.25 4.69 -21.13
CA ALA A 368 -30.83 3.66 -22.08
C ALA A 368 -31.61 2.34 -21.90
N GLN A 369 -31.86 1.92 -20.66
CA GLN A 369 -32.63 0.69 -20.38
C GLN A 369 -34.14 0.85 -20.67
N ILE A 370 -34.72 2.04 -20.47
CA ILE A 370 -36.09 2.36 -20.89
C ILE A 370 -36.24 2.19 -22.42
N GLU A 371 -35.32 2.71 -23.21
CA GLU A 371 -35.35 2.54 -24.66
C GLU A 371 -35.10 1.09 -25.08
N ALA A 372 -34.17 0.37 -24.42
CA ALA A 372 -33.97 -1.06 -24.67
C ALA A 372 -35.22 -1.89 -24.33
N ALA A 373 -35.94 -1.56 -23.26
CA ALA A 373 -37.20 -2.19 -22.88
C ALA A 373 -38.28 -1.91 -23.93
N ARG A 374 -38.42 -0.67 -24.39
CA ARG A 374 -39.35 -0.27 -25.48
C ARG A 374 -39.07 -1.05 -26.78
N VAL A 375 -37.79 -1.25 -27.14
CA VAL A 375 -37.41 -2.07 -28.30
C VAL A 375 -37.79 -3.55 -28.11
N ASN A 376 -37.57 -4.12 -26.92
CA ASN A 376 -37.97 -5.51 -26.62
C ASN A 376 -39.50 -5.71 -26.68
N ILE A 377 -40.29 -4.77 -26.14
CA ILE A 377 -41.76 -4.79 -26.24
C ILE A 377 -42.19 -4.81 -27.72
N LEU A 378 -41.59 -3.97 -28.56
CA LEU A 378 -41.88 -3.91 -30.00
C LEU A 378 -41.51 -5.20 -30.75
N GLU A 379 -40.40 -5.87 -30.41
CA GLU A 379 -40.05 -7.14 -31.06
C GLU A 379 -40.88 -8.32 -30.52
N LEU A 380 -41.31 -8.30 -29.24
CA LEU A 380 -42.31 -9.25 -28.73
C LEU A 380 -43.65 -9.07 -29.44
N ALA A 381 -44.11 -7.84 -29.66
CA ALA A 381 -45.33 -7.55 -30.41
C ALA A 381 -45.25 -8.09 -31.86
N LYS A 382 -44.15 -7.82 -32.58
CA LYS A 382 -43.92 -8.39 -33.93
C LYS A 382 -43.81 -9.92 -33.92
N LEU A 383 -43.22 -10.52 -32.88
CA LEU A 383 -43.13 -11.97 -32.74
C LEU A 383 -44.52 -12.58 -32.54
N GLN A 384 -45.38 -11.93 -31.76
CA GLN A 384 -46.79 -12.34 -31.61
C GLN A 384 -47.57 -12.14 -32.91
N GLU A 385 -47.37 -11.03 -33.62
CA GLU A 385 -47.97 -10.77 -34.94
C GLU A 385 -47.56 -11.84 -35.96
N ARG A 386 -46.26 -12.17 -36.06
CA ARG A 386 -45.74 -13.27 -36.90
C ARG A 386 -46.37 -14.61 -36.52
N GLN A 387 -46.56 -14.90 -35.23
CA GLN A 387 -47.23 -16.12 -34.77
C GLN A 387 -48.72 -16.14 -35.14
N ASN A 388 -49.43 -15.02 -34.96
CA ASN A 388 -50.84 -14.88 -35.34
C ASN A 388 -51.02 -15.05 -36.86
N ALA A 389 -50.22 -14.36 -37.67
CA ALA A 389 -50.21 -14.49 -39.12
C ALA A 389 -49.84 -15.91 -39.59
N ARG A 390 -48.88 -16.57 -38.92
CA ARG A 390 -48.53 -17.97 -39.18
C ARG A 390 -49.67 -18.93 -38.86
N ASN A 391 -50.38 -18.73 -37.75
CA ASN A 391 -51.55 -19.52 -37.38
C ASN A 391 -52.71 -19.29 -38.36
N GLN A 392 -52.96 -18.04 -38.77
CA GLN A 392 -53.98 -17.72 -39.78
C GLN A 392 -53.63 -18.30 -41.16
N ALA A 393 -52.37 -18.20 -41.60
CA ALA A 393 -51.90 -18.82 -42.84
C ALA A 393 -52.04 -20.35 -42.81
N TYR A 394 -51.77 -20.99 -41.67
CA TYR A 394 -52.01 -22.41 -41.45
C TYR A 394 -53.51 -22.76 -41.57
N LEU A 395 -54.39 -22.03 -40.87
CA LEU A 395 -55.85 -22.24 -40.95
C LEU A 395 -56.37 -22.07 -42.39
N ASN A 396 -55.96 -21.01 -43.09
CA ASN A 396 -56.32 -20.77 -44.50
C ASN A 396 -55.78 -21.85 -45.45
N ALA A 397 -54.64 -22.47 -45.14
CA ALA A 397 -54.10 -23.60 -45.91
C ALA A 397 -54.89 -24.89 -45.63
N ILE A 398 -55.30 -25.13 -44.37
CA ILE A 398 -56.17 -26.23 -43.98
C ILE A 398 -57.55 -26.12 -44.63
N GLU A 399 -58.20 -24.96 -44.57
CA GLU A 399 -59.52 -24.74 -45.18
C GLU A 399 -59.50 -25.06 -46.69
N LYS A 400 -58.48 -24.56 -47.41
CA LYS A 400 -58.32 -24.84 -48.85
C LYS A 400 -58.05 -26.33 -49.12
N ALA A 401 -57.28 -27.00 -48.27
CA ALA A 401 -56.99 -28.42 -48.40
C ALA A 401 -58.22 -29.30 -48.10
N ASP A 402 -58.98 -28.97 -47.05
CA ASP A 402 -60.23 -29.65 -46.69
C ASP A 402 -61.31 -29.46 -47.77
N ASN A 403 -61.41 -28.26 -48.37
CA ASN A 403 -62.32 -28.01 -49.50
C ASN A 403 -61.96 -28.84 -50.74
N GLU A 404 -60.67 -28.89 -51.14
CA GLU A 404 -60.22 -29.75 -52.24
C GLU A 404 -60.33 -31.25 -51.89
N PHE A 405 -60.21 -31.65 -50.61
CA PHE A 405 -60.41 -33.01 -50.14
C PHE A 405 -61.87 -33.44 -50.27
N ASN A 406 -62.80 -32.60 -49.81
CA ASN A 406 -64.25 -32.81 -49.92
C ASN A 406 -64.71 -32.85 -51.39
N ALA A 407 -64.09 -32.04 -52.26
CA ALA A 407 -64.28 -32.10 -53.71
C ALA A 407 -63.64 -33.33 -54.38
N ARG A 408 -62.97 -34.22 -53.63
CA ARG A 408 -62.22 -35.41 -54.10
C ARG A 408 -61.04 -35.09 -55.02
N ASN A 409 -60.57 -33.84 -55.05
CA ASN A 409 -59.41 -33.38 -55.81
C ASN A 409 -58.11 -33.72 -55.06
N PHE A 410 -57.87 -35.01 -54.83
CA PHE A 410 -56.88 -35.52 -53.89
C PHE A 410 -55.44 -35.01 -54.10
N ALA A 411 -55.02 -34.69 -55.33
CA ALA A 411 -53.71 -34.09 -55.59
C ALA A 411 -53.58 -32.62 -55.12
N ARG A 412 -54.67 -31.84 -55.20
CA ARG A 412 -54.69 -30.46 -54.70
C ARG A 412 -54.84 -30.42 -53.18
N ALA A 413 -55.67 -31.29 -52.62
CA ALA A 413 -55.79 -31.49 -51.18
C ALA A 413 -54.44 -31.86 -50.54
N GLU A 414 -53.71 -32.81 -51.15
CA GLU A 414 -52.36 -33.21 -50.73
C GLU A 414 -51.37 -32.04 -50.76
N SER A 415 -51.37 -31.24 -51.83
CA SER A 415 -50.57 -30.02 -51.92
C SER A 415 -50.93 -29.00 -50.82
N GLY A 416 -52.23 -28.82 -50.55
CA GLY A 416 -52.73 -27.94 -49.49
C GLY A 416 -52.31 -28.36 -48.07
N TYR A 417 -52.45 -29.65 -47.73
CA TYR A 417 -52.02 -30.17 -46.43
C TYR A 417 -50.50 -30.16 -46.27
N ASN A 418 -49.74 -30.43 -47.34
CA ASN A 418 -48.28 -30.30 -47.32
C ASN A 418 -47.85 -28.82 -47.16
N ASN A 419 -48.55 -27.86 -47.77
CA ASN A 419 -48.33 -26.44 -47.52
C ASN A 419 -48.65 -26.06 -46.06
N ALA A 420 -49.76 -26.57 -45.50
CA ALA A 420 -50.07 -26.38 -44.08
C ALA A 420 -48.98 -26.94 -43.16
N LEU A 421 -48.41 -28.10 -43.49
CA LEU A 421 -47.24 -28.66 -42.79
C LEU A 421 -45.96 -27.85 -43.00
N THR A 422 -45.73 -27.25 -44.17
CA THR A 422 -44.61 -26.30 -44.36
C THR A 422 -44.74 -25.10 -43.42
N ILE A 423 -45.97 -24.60 -43.20
CA ILE A 423 -46.25 -23.51 -42.26
C ILE A 423 -46.11 -23.98 -40.79
N LYS A 424 -46.61 -25.16 -40.43
CA LYS A 424 -46.51 -25.75 -39.08
C LYS A 424 -46.24 -27.28 -39.13
N PRO A 425 -44.95 -27.72 -39.16
CA PRO A 425 -44.61 -29.14 -39.38
C PRO A 425 -45.07 -30.11 -38.29
N GLY A 426 -45.32 -29.61 -37.07
CA GLY A 426 -45.75 -30.43 -35.94
C GLY A 426 -47.20 -30.91 -36.02
N GLU A 427 -48.06 -30.28 -36.83
CA GLU A 427 -49.52 -30.41 -36.73
C GLU A 427 -50.06 -31.77 -37.21
N ASP A 428 -50.83 -32.46 -36.36
CA ASP A 428 -51.33 -33.80 -36.65
C ASP A 428 -52.53 -33.86 -37.59
N TYR A 429 -53.31 -32.78 -37.68
CA TYR A 429 -54.50 -32.73 -38.52
C TYR A 429 -54.18 -32.95 -40.01
N PRO A 430 -53.29 -32.16 -40.66
CA PRO A 430 -52.93 -32.40 -42.06
C PRO A 430 -52.29 -33.78 -42.29
N LYS A 431 -51.49 -34.30 -41.34
CA LYS A 431 -50.93 -35.68 -41.44
C LYS A 431 -52.04 -36.73 -41.51
N LYS A 432 -53.07 -36.60 -40.65
CA LYS A 432 -54.24 -37.50 -40.61
C LYS A 432 -55.08 -37.40 -41.88
N GLN A 433 -55.23 -36.21 -42.47
CA GLN A 433 -55.95 -36.06 -43.74
C GLN A 433 -55.14 -36.61 -44.94
N LEU A 434 -53.82 -36.40 -44.98
CA LEU A 434 -52.93 -37.02 -45.97
C LEU A 434 -53.00 -38.56 -45.95
N ALA A 435 -53.10 -39.17 -44.76
CA ALA A 435 -53.31 -40.61 -44.63
C ALA A 435 -54.65 -41.07 -45.25
N LYS A 436 -55.73 -40.29 -45.10
CA LYS A 436 -57.02 -40.56 -45.78
C LYS A 436 -56.92 -40.41 -47.30
N ILE A 437 -56.17 -39.43 -47.80
CA ILE A 437 -55.90 -39.27 -49.24
C ILE A 437 -55.20 -40.51 -49.81
N ALA A 438 -54.15 -40.98 -49.13
CA ALA A 438 -53.42 -42.17 -49.55
C ALA A 438 -54.33 -43.40 -49.58
N GLU A 439 -55.24 -43.54 -48.61
CA GLU A 439 -56.21 -44.64 -48.58
C GLU A 439 -57.27 -44.54 -49.70
N ALA A 440 -57.87 -43.37 -49.91
CA ALA A 440 -58.83 -43.17 -51.00
C ALA A 440 -58.22 -43.44 -52.38
N ARG A 441 -56.94 -43.08 -52.58
CA ARG A 441 -56.17 -43.46 -53.79
C ARG A 441 -55.95 -44.96 -53.91
N ARG A 442 -55.55 -45.65 -52.83
CA ARG A 442 -55.39 -47.12 -52.83
C ARG A 442 -56.70 -47.81 -53.24
N GLN A 443 -57.84 -47.38 -52.70
CA GLN A 443 -59.15 -47.95 -53.02
C GLN A 443 -59.55 -47.70 -54.48
N ALA A 444 -59.27 -46.52 -55.03
CA ALA A 444 -59.49 -46.23 -56.45
C ALA A 444 -58.63 -47.10 -57.38
N ILE A 445 -57.35 -47.31 -57.03
CA ILE A 445 -56.41 -48.17 -57.75
C ILE A 445 -56.88 -49.64 -57.71
N LEU A 446 -57.28 -50.14 -56.53
CA LEU A 446 -57.86 -51.49 -56.37
C LEU A 446 -59.14 -51.67 -57.19
N GLY A 447 -60.00 -50.65 -57.26
CA GLY A 447 -61.20 -50.67 -58.10
C GLY A 447 -60.90 -50.79 -59.60
N GLN A 448 -59.88 -50.08 -60.09
CA GLN A 448 -59.41 -50.21 -61.49
C GLN A 448 -58.80 -51.59 -61.75
N TYR A 449 -57.92 -52.04 -60.85
CA TYR A 449 -57.29 -53.36 -60.90
C TYR A 449 -58.33 -54.50 -61.00
N ASN A 450 -59.28 -54.54 -60.06
CA ASN A 450 -60.33 -55.56 -60.02
C ASN A 450 -61.17 -55.60 -61.31
N LYS A 451 -61.44 -54.42 -61.92
CA LYS A 451 -62.17 -54.33 -63.19
C LYS A 451 -61.38 -54.92 -64.36
N ILE A 452 -60.06 -54.73 -64.40
CA ILE A 452 -59.21 -55.32 -65.43
C ILE A 452 -59.09 -56.84 -65.24
N VAL A 453 -58.89 -57.32 -64.01
CA VAL A 453 -58.82 -58.77 -63.69
C VAL A 453 -60.12 -59.48 -64.06
N ALA A 454 -61.28 -58.96 -63.65
CA ALA A 454 -62.57 -59.54 -64.03
C ALA A 454 -62.79 -59.57 -65.56
N GLY A 455 -62.28 -58.56 -66.28
CA GLY A 455 -62.25 -58.54 -67.74
C GLY A 455 -61.30 -59.57 -68.35
N ALA A 456 -60.18 -59.87 -67.70
CA ALA A 456 -59.23 -60.90 -68.11
C ALA A 456 -59.77 -62.33 -67.86
N ASP A 457 -60.39 -62.55 -66.68
CA ASP A 457 -61.08 -63.80 -66.32
C ASP A 457 -62.22 -64.13 -67.29
N THR A 458 -62.88 -63.10 -67.83
CA THR A 458 -63.96 -63.25 -68.81
C THR A 458 -63.41 -63.71 -70.17
N ASP A 459 -62.39 -63.03 -70.70
CA ASP A 459 -61.72 -63.43 -71.94
C ASP A 459 -61.13 -64.84 -71.83
N PHE A 460 -60.55 -65.19 -70.66
CA PHE A 460 -59.98 -66.51 -70.41
C PHE A 460 -61.04 -67.62 -70.49
N LYS A 461 -62.19 -67.43 -69.85
CA LYS A 461 -63.35 -68.35 -69.94
C LYS A 461 -63.86 -68.49 -71.38
N ASN A 462 -63.86 -67.40 -72.14
CA ASN A 462 -64.24 -67.37 -73.55
C ASN A 462 -63.17 -67.97 -74.50
N LYS A 463 -62.05 -68.48 -73.97
CA LYS A 463 -60.89 -68.99 -74.73
C LYS A 463 -60.20 -67.93 -75.61
N GLN A 464 -60.42 -66.65 -75.33
CA GLN A 464 -59.78 -65.52 -75.98
C GLN A 464 -58.39 -65.26 -75.37
N TYR A 465 -57.56 -66.30 -75.34
CA TYR A 465 -56.34 -66.38 -74.53
C TYR A 465 -55.38 -65.21 -74.76
N GLN A 466 -55.22 -64.74 -76.01
CA GLN A 466 -54.36 -63.59 -76.35
C GLN A 466 -54.85 -62.27 -75.74
N ASP A 467 -56.16 -62.07 -75.58
CA ASP A 467 -56.72 -60.83 -75.03
C ASP A 467 -56.83 -60.90 -73.49
N ALA A 468 -57.15 -62.09 -72.96
CA ALA A 468 -56.99 -62.40 -71.53
C ALA A 468 -55.56 -62.09 -71.06
N ARG A 469 -54.54 -62.56 -71.80
CA ARG A 469 -53.12 -62.31 -71.52
C ARG A 469 -52.81 -60.82 -71.43
N LYS A 470 -53.25 -60.03 -72.43
CA LYS A 470 -53.05 -58.56 -72.44
C LYS A 470 -53.71 -57.91 -71.22
N LYS A 471 -54.93 -58.34 -70.85
CA LYS A 471 -55.64 -57.77 -69.69
C LYS A 471 -54.97 -58.14 -68.36
N TYR A 472 -54.54 -59.39 -68.14
CA TYR A 472 -53.73 -59.73 -66.96
C TYR A 472 -52.39 -58.96 -66.93
N SER A 473 -51.71 -58.79 -68.07
CA SER A 473 -50.50 -57.96 -68.16
C SER A 473 -50.76 -56.51 -67.77
N ASN A 474 -51.89 -55.94 -68.22
CA ASN A 474 -52.31 -54.59 -67.80
C ASN A 474 -52.65 -54.51 -66.31
N ALA A 475 -53.19 -55.59 -65.72
CA ALA A 475 -53.43 -55.66 -64.27
C ALA A 475 -52.10 -55.61 -63.49
N LEU A 476 -51.03 -56.24 -64.01
CA LEU A 476 -49.67 -56.18 -63.44
C LEU A 476 -48.98 -54.81 -63.61
N VAL A 477 -49.47 -53.93 -64.50
CA VAL A 477 -49.03 -52.52 -64.54
C VAL A 477 -49.63 -51.73 -63.37
N ILE A 478 -50.84 -52.10 -62.89
CA ILE A 478 -51.49 -51.45 -61.76
C ILE A 478 -51.01 -52.02 -60.42
N ILE A 479 -50.88 -53.35 -60.31
CA ILE A 479 -50.32 -54.04 -59.13
C ILE A 479 -49.17 -54.96 -59.58
N PRO A 480 -47.92 -54.45 -59.61
CA PRO A 480 -46.76 -55.25 -59.96
C PRO A 480 -46.58 -56.45 -59.03
N LYS A 481 -46.26 -57.61 -59.62
CA LYS A 481 -46.08 -58.91 -58.95
C LYS A 481 -47.35 -59.52 -58.31
N ASP A 482 -48.56 -59.10 -58.71
CA ASP A 482 -49.76 -59.83 -58.29
C ASP A 482 -49.69 -61.31 -58.71
N ALA A 483 -49.89 -62.21 -57.74
CA ALA A 483 -49.73 -63.65 -57.95
C ALA A 483 -50.85 -64.28 -58.80
N TYR A 484 -52.06 -63.71 -58.81
CA TYR A 484 -53.17 -64.21 -59.58
C TYR A 484 -53.00 -63.88 -61.07
N ALA A 485 -52.69 -62.63 -61.41
CA ALA A 485 -52.41 -62.22 -62.78
C ALA A 485 -51.13 -62.87 -63.34
N VAL A 486 -50.06 -63.04 -62.54
CA VAL A 486 -48.87 -63.80 -62.95
C VAL A 486 -49.19 -65.26 -63.25
N SER A 487 -49.90 -65.96 -62.35
CA SER A 487 -50.22 -67.39 -62.54
C SER A 487 -51.16 -67.61 -63.73
N ARG A 488 -52.14 -66.72 -63.95
CA ARG A 488 -53.02 -66.77 -65.14
C ARG A 488 -52.29 -66.51 -66.45
N ILE A 489 -51.29 -65.61 -66.49
CA ILE A 489 -50.46 -65.44 -67.70
C ILE A 489 -49.67 -66.70 -68.00
N ALA A 490 -49.07 -67.34 -66.98
CA ALA A 490 -48.33 -68.59 -67.16
C ALA A 490 -49.23 -69.76 -67.61
N GLU A 491 -50.45 -69.86 -67.07
CA GLU A 491 -51.46 -70.83 -67.52
C GLU A 491 -51.85 -70.59 -69.00
N ILE A 492 -52.07 -69.33 -69.38
CA ILE A 492 -52.37 -68.94 -70.77
C ILE A 492 -51.22 -69.28 -71.72
N ASP A 493 -49.97 -68.98 -71.36
CA ASP A 493 -48.82 -69.21 -72.23
C ASP A 493 -48.59 -70.71 -72.48
N ASN A 494 -48.82 -71.55 -71.47
CA ASN A 494 -48.82 -73.02 -71.62
C ASN A 494 -49.95 -73.50 -72.57
N ILE A 495 -51.14 -72.92 -72.49
CA ILE A 495 -52.25 -73.26 -73.40
C ILE A 495 -51.93 -72.85 -74.84
N ILE A 496 -51.38 -71.65 -75.05
CA ILE A 496 -51.02 -71.12 -76.37
C ILE A 496 -49.93 -71.99 -77.03
N GLU A 497 -48.88 -72.35 -76.30
CA GLU A 497 -47.81 -73.19 -76.86
C GLU A 497 -48.27 -74.63 -77.10
N SER A 498 -49.15 -75.18 -76.25
CA SER A 498 -49.80 -76.49 -76.49
C SER A 498 -50.63 -76.51 -77.77
N MET A 499 -51.43 -75.45 -78.02
CA MET A 499 -52.17 -75.29 -79.28
C MET A 499 -51.22 -75.14 -80.49
N ALA A 500 -50.13 -74.40 -80.34
CA ALA A 500 -49.13 -74.22 -81.40
C ALA A 500 -48.41 -75.54 -81.73
N ALA A 501 -48.04 -76.34 -80.72
CA ALA A 501 -47.40 -77.64 -80.89
C ALA A 501 -48.32 -78.65 -81.62
N ALA A 502 -49.60 -78.72 -81.25
CA ALA A 502 -50.58 -79.58 -81.93
C ALA A 502 -50.76 -79.22 -83.42
N GLU A 503 -50.68 -77.92 -83.76
CA GLU A 503 -50.78 -77.45 -85.15
C GLU A 503 -49.49 -77.68 -85.96
N ARG A 504 -48.31 -77.56 -85.32
CA ARG A 504 -47.03 -77.96 -85.94
C ARG A 504 -47.03 -79.45 -86.30
N GLU A 505 -47.52 -80.30 -85.40
CA GLU A 505 -47.56 -81.75 -85.61
C GLU A 505 -48.56 -82.16 -86.72
N ARG A 506 -49.74 -81.54 -86.76
CA ARG A 506 -50.70 -81.71 -87.87
C ARG A 506 -50.08 -81.37 -89.23
N LYS A 507 -49.32 -80.28 -89.31
CA LYS A 507 -48.60 -79.89 -90.54
C LYS A 507 -47.49 -80.88 -90.90
N ARG A 508 -46.73 -81.38 -89.92
CA ARG A 508 -45.68 -82.40 -90.14
C ARG A 508 -46.27 -83.68 -90.73
N ILE A 509 -47.32 -84.24 -90.11
CA ILE A 509 -48.00 -85.45 -90.60
C ILE A 509 -48.55 -85.27 -92.02
N GLN A 510 -49.09 -84.08 -92.35
CA GLN A 510 -49.55 -83.76 -93.70
C GLN A 510 -48.40 -83.71 -94.73
N GLN A 511 -47.21 -83.21 -94.36
CA GLN A 511 -46.03 -83.19 -95.22
C GLN A 511 -45.44 -84.59 -95.43
N ASP A 512 -45.26 -85.33 -94.34
CA ASP A 512 -44.74 -86.71 -94.37
C ASP A 512 -45.66 -87.61 -95.23
N TYR A 513 -46.99 -87.44 -95.13
CA TYR A 513 -47.98 -88.12 -95.97
C TYR A 513 -47.81 -87.80 -97.47
N MET A 514 -47.69 -86.51 -97.83
CA MET A 514 -47.51 -86.10 -99.22
C MET A 514 -46.21 -86.63 -99.84
N LEU A 515 -45.12 -86.68 -99.06
CA LEU A 515 -43.85 -87.26 -99.49
C LEU A 515 -43.98 -88.77 -99.74
N ALA A 516 -44.65 -89.50 -98.83
CA ALA A 516 -44.88 -90.94 -98.97
C ALA A 516 -45.73 -91.28 -100.22
N ILE A 517 -46.79 -90.51 -100.50
CA ILE A 517 -47.56 -90.66 -101.75
C ILE A 517 -46.68 -90.41 -102.98
N SER A 518 -45.93 -89.31 -103.03
CA SER A 518 -45.08 -88.97 -104.17
C SER A 518 -44.02 -90.05 -104.46
N GLN A 519 -43.39 -90.61 -103.42
CA GLN A 519 -42.41 -91.69 -103.55
C GLN A 519 -43.03 -93.04 -103.95
N ALA A 520 -44.31 -93.25 -103.61
CA ALA A 520 -45.07 -94.41 -104.03
C ALA A 520 -45.48 -94.33 -105.51
N ASP A 521 -45.99 -93.17 -105.95
CA ASP A 521 -46.38 -92.91 -107.33
C ASP A 521 -45.19 -93.01 -108.30
N GLU A 522 -44.04 -92.44 -107.92
CA GLU A 522 -42.78 -92.58 -108.67
C GLU A 522 -42.37 -94.06 -108.80
N ALA A 523 -42.35 -94.79 -107.68
CA ALA A 523 -42.00 -96.21 -107.68
C ALA A 523 -43.01 -97.07 -108.46
N PHE A 524 -44.29 -96.70 -108.50
CA PHE A 524 -45.31 -97.38 -109.28
C PHE A 524 -45.10 -97.15 -110.78
N GLY A 525 -44.85 -95.90 -111.19
CA GLY A 525 -44.56 -95.53 -112.59
C GLY A 525 -43.27 -96.16 -113.13
N LEU A 526 -42.27 -96.40 -112.26
CA LEU A 526 -41.03 -97.12 -112.59
C LEU A 526 -41.17 -98.66 -112.55
N GLU A 527 -42.38 -99.20 -112.45
CA GLU A 527 -42.69 -100.63 -112.26
C GLU A 527 -42.04 -101.29 -111.02
N GLN A 528 -41.53 -100.50 -110.07
CA GLN A 528 -40.91 -100.96 -108.82
C GLN A 528 -42.00 -101.29 -107.78
N TYR A 529 -42.97 -102.13 -108.16
CA TYR A 529 -44.24 -102.31 -107.43
C TYR A 529 -44.06 -102.69 -105.95
N THR A 530 -43.05 -103.49 -105.60
CA THR A 530 -42.73 -103.84 -104.20
C THR A 530 -42.31 -102.63 -103.36
N LYS A 531 -41.59 -101.67 -103.97
CA LYS A 531 -41.18 -100.40 -103.35
C LYS A 531 -42.37 -99.44 -103.25
N ALA A 532 -43.17 -99.36 -104.32
CA ALA A 532 -44.41 -98.56 -104.34
C ALA A 532 -45.38 -98.99 -103.23
N ASN A 533 -45.60 -100.29 -103.07
CA ASN A 533 -46.46 -100.86 -102.02
C ASN A 533 -46.04 -100.40 -100.63
N ASN A 534 -44.73 -100.38 -100.35
CA ASN A 534 -44.21 -99.98 -99.05
C ASN A 534 -44.45 -98.49 -98.78
N PHE A 535 -44.30 -97.62 -99.78
CA PHE A 535 -44.56 -96.18 -99.62
C PHE A 535 -46.06 -95.84 -99.53
N TYR A 536 -46.94 -96.50 -100.30
CA TYR A 536 -48.39 -96.35 -100.10
C TYR A 536 -48.83 -96.87 -98.72
N THR A 537 -48.25 -97.98 -98.25
CA THR A 537 -48.51 -98.50 -96.89
C THR A 537 -48.02 -97.52 -95.81
N LEU A 538 -46.85 -96.89 -96.02
CA LEU A 538 -46.35 -95.82 -95.13
C LEU A 538 -47.31 -94.63 -95.10
N ALA A 539 -47.81 -94.18 -96.26
CA ALA A 539 -48.82 -93.11 -96.33
C ALA A 539 -50.09 -93.46 -95.53
N LEU A 540 -50.55 -94.71 -95.60
CA LEU A 540 -51.66 -95.21 -94.76
C LEU A 540 -51.34 -95.24 -93.27
N THR A 541 -50.10 -95.52 -92.84
CA THR A 541 -49.75 -95.42 -91.41
C THR A 541 -49.77 -93.97 -90.89
N LEU A 542 -49.44 -93.01 -91.75
CA LEU A 542 -49.50 -91.57 -91.43
C LEU A 542 -50.94 -91.03 -91.46
N LYS A 543 -51.80 -91.61 -92.32
CA LYS A 543 -53.23 -91.31 -92.41
C LYS A 543 -54.06 -92.55 -92.77
N PRO A 544 -54.60 -93.29 -91.78
CA PRO A 544 -55.33 -94.54 -92.03
C PRO A 544 -56.68 -94.42 -92.76
N SER A 545 -57.14 -93.21 -93.05
CA SER A 545 -58.46 -92.92 -93.66
C SER A 545 -58.40 -92.47 -95.12
N GLU A 546 -57.23 -92.43 -95.76
CA GLU A 546 -57.06 -91.95 -97.13
C GLU A 546 -57.21 -93.10 -98.15
N THR A 547 -58.08 -92.94 -99.15
CA THR A 547 -58.45 -94.05 -100.06
C THR A 547 -57.40 -94.32 -101.14
N TYR A 548 -56.81 -93.28 -101.73
CA TYR A 548 -55.88 -93.38 -102.85
C TYR A 548 -54.70 -94.38 -102.63
N PRO A 549 -53.94 -94.31 -101.51
CA PRO A 549 -52.89 -95.30 -101.26
C PRO A 549 -53.43 -96.72 -101.05
N ALA A 550 -54.64 -96.90 -100.51
CA ALA A 550 -55.25 -98.21 -100.32
C ALA A 550 -55.65 -98.86 -101.65
N GLU A 551 -56.25 -98.08 -102.56
CA GLU A 551 -56.57 -98.51 -103.93
C GLU A 551 -55.30 -98.94 -104.69
N LYS A 552 -54.22 -98.15 -104.58
CA LYS A 552 -52.94 -98.44 -105.24
C LYS A 552 -52.21 -99.66 -104.67
N VAL A 553 -52.29 -99.91 -103.37
CA VAL A 553 -51.82 -101.17 -102.75
C VAL A 553 -52.53 -102.39 -103.33
N GLU A 554 -53.83 -102.29 -103.62
CA GLU A 554 -54.59 -103.41 -104.21
C GLU A 554 -54.28 -103.61 -105.71
N GLU A 555 -54.13 -102.52 -106.47
CA GLU A 555 -53.71 -102.55 -107.89
C GLU A 555 -52.35 -103.25 -108.06
N ILE A 556 -51.39 -102.94 -107.18
CA ILE A 556 -50.06 -103.57 -107.16
C ILE A 556 -50.14 -105.10 -107.03
N LYS A 557 -50.98 -105.62 -106.12
CA LYS A 557 -51.11 -107.07 -105.90
C LYS A 557 -51.56 -107.79 -107.17
N GLN A 558 -52.52 -107.21 -107.89
CA GLN A 558 -53.06 -107.78 -109.12
C GLN A 558 -52.03 -107.82 -110.26
N ILE A 559 -51.19 -106.79 -110.36
CA ILE A 559 -50.09 -106.75 -111.36
C ILE A 559 -49.04 -107.83 -111.07
N LEU A 560 -48.65 -107.99 -109.80
CA LEU A 560 -47.60 -108.94 -109.39
C LEU A 560 -48.01 -110.41 -109.64
N GLU A 561 -49.26 -110.80 -109.39
CA GLU A 561 -49.72 -112.17 -109.68
C GLU A 561 -49.91 -112.45 -111.19
N ARG A 562 -50.25 -111.43 -112.00
CA ARG A 562 -50.21 -111.59 -113.47
C ARG A 562 -48.78 -111.89 -113.95
N ARG A 563 -47.78 -111.12 -113.50
CA ARG A 563 -46.37 -111.32 -113.89
C ARG A 563 -45.85 -112.73 -113.56
N LYS A 564 -46.13 -113.25 -112.35
CA LYS A 564 -45.81 -114.64 -111.96
C LYS A 564 -46.42 -115.70 -112.90
N THR A 565 -47.61 -115.43 -113.43
CA THR A 565 -48.34 -116.38 -114.28
C THR A 565 -47.77 -116.42 -115.70
N ASP A 566 -47.43 -115.26 -116.27
CA ASP A 566 -46.78 -115.17 -117.58
C ASP A 566 -45.35 -115.73 -117.58
N GLU A 567 -44.59 -115.52 -116.49
CA GLU A 567 -43.24 -116.06 -116.34
C GLU A 567 -43.23 -117.60 -116.32
N LYS A 568 -44.15 -118.22 -115.55
CA LYS A 568 -44.33 -119.69 -115.55
C LYS A 568 -44.63 -120.22 -116.95
N TYR A 569 -45.53 -119.58 -117.70
CA TYR A 569 -45.85 -119.98 -119.08
C TYR A 569 -44.62 -119.88 -120.01
N ARG A 570 -43.88 -118.76 -119.94
CA ARG A 570 -42.66 -118.55 -120.75
C ARG A 570 -41.58 -119.58 -120.46
N ASN A 571 -41.37 -119.94 -119.20
CA ASN A 571 -40.33 -120.89 -118.81
C ASN A 571 -40.61 -122.32 -119.31
N ILE A 572 -41.87 -122.77 -119.32
CA ILE A 572 -42.24 -124.07 -119.90
C ILE A 572 -42.07 -124.07 -121.43
N LEU A 573 -42.44 -122.98 -122.12
CA LEU A 573 -42.17 -122.84 -123.56
C LEU A 573 -40.67 -122.96 -123.90
N ILE A 574 -39.81 -122.35 -123.07
CA ILE A 574 -38.34 -122.43 -123.23
C ILE A 574 -37.85 -123.86 -122.98
N ALA A 575 -38.34 -124.55 -121.96
CA ALA A 575 -38.00 -125.95 -121.69
C ALA A 575 -38.41 -126.86 -122.87
N ALA A 576 -39.65 -126.73 -123.34
CA ALA A 576 -40.17 -127.51 -124.46
C ALA A 576 -39.38 -127.29 -125.77
N TYR A 577 -39.06 -126.04 -126.10
CA TYR A 577 -38.27 -125.68 -127.28
C TYR A 577 -36.80 -126.10 -127.15
N SER A 578 -36.22 -126.01 -125.95
CA SER A 578 -34.86 -126.49 -125.67
C SER A 578 -34.79 -128.00 -125.89
N LEU A 579 -35.74 -128.77 -125.35
CA LEU A 579 -35.85 -130.22 -125.59
C LEU A 579 -36.07 -130.55 -127.08
N TYR A 580 -36.80 -129.72 -127.82
CA TYR A 580 -36.98 -129.88 -129.27
C TYR A 580 -35.66 -129.75 -130.03
N GLN A 581 -34.87 -128.72 -129.71
CA GLN A 581 -33.57 -128.46 -130.34
C GLN A 581 -32.47 -129.44 -129.87
N MET A 582 -32.55 -129.90 -128.62
CA MET A 582 -31.78 -131.05 -128.11
C MET A 582 -32.22 -132.39 -128.72
N LYS A 583 -33.23 -132.37 -129.60
CA LYS A 583 -33.79 -133.52 -130.30
C LYS A 583 -34.38 -134.59 -129.35
N ASN A 584 -34.65 -134.19 -128.10
CA ASN A 584 -35.26 -135.02 -127.07
C ASN A 584 -36.78 -134.92 -127.18
N TYR A 585 -37.27 -135.40 -128.32
CA TYR A 585 -38.63 -135.21 -128.80
C TYR A 585 -39.75 -135.68 -127.86
N PRO A 586 -39.68 -136.81 -127.10
CA PRO A 586 -40.78 -137.21 -126.23
C PRO A 586 -41.00 -136.21 -125.10
N ASP A 587 -39.93 -135.85 -124.39
CA ASP A 587 -40.01 -134.88 -123.28
C ASP A 587 -40.37 -133.47 -123.78
N SER A 588 -39.88 -133.10 -124.98
CA SER A 588 -40.27 -131.85 -125.66
C SER A 588 -41.78 -131.78 -125.92
N ARG A 589 -42.37 -132.90 -126.34
CA ARG A 589 -43.81 -133.05 -126.59
C ARG A 589 -44.62 -132.73 -125.35
N ASP A 590 -44.24 -133.35 -124.23
CA ASP A 590 -44.98 -133.25 -122.97
C ASP A 590 -44.80 -131.88 -122.30
N GLU A 591 -43.63 -131.24 -122.42
CA GLU A 591 -43.48 -129.85 -121.99
C GLU A 591 -44.33 -128.88 -122.86
N TYR A 592 -44.49 -129.12 -124.16
CA TYR A 592 -45.44 -128.35 -124.97
C TYR A 592 -46.90 -128.59 -124.57
N VAL A 593 -47.26 -129.79 -124.10
CA VAL A 593 -48.58 -130.06 -123.50
C VAL A 593 -48.75 -129.32 -122.17
N LYS A 594 -47.72 -129.29 -121.30
CA LYS A 594 -47.74 -128.53 -120.05
C LYS A 594 -47.84 -127.02 -120.27
N ALA A 595 -47.24 -126.47 -121.34
CA ALA A 595 -47.42 -125.07 -121.71
C ALA A 595 -48.91 -124.76 -121.98
N LEU A 596 -49.60 -125.64 -122.70
CA LEU A 596 -51.04 -125.51 -122.96
C LEU A 596 -51.89 -125.66 -121.70
N ALA A 597 -51.44 -126.40 -120.68
CA ALA A 597 -52.16 -126.45 -119.39
C ALA A 597 -52.18 -125.09 -118.67
N ILE A 598 -51.21 -124.19 -118.92
CA ILE A 598 -51.20 -122.83 -118.37
C ILE A 598 -51.90 -121.83 -119.30
N LYS A 599 -51.78 -121.98 -120.64
CA LYS A 599 -52.53 -121.18 -121.63
C LYS A 599 -53.11 -122.06 -122.75
N PRO A 600 -54.35 -122.58 -122.60
CA PRO A 600 -54.91 -123.61 -123.50
C PRO A 600 -55.11 -123.21 -124.97
N ASN A 601 -55.24 -121.91 -125.24
CA ASN A 601 -55.63 -121.42 -126.56
C ASN A 601 -54.43 -121.17 -127.50
N GLU A 602 -53.21 -121.20 -126.98
CA GLU A 602 -51.99 -120.82 -127.69
C GLU A 602 -51.67 -121.74 -128.88
N ALA A 603 -51.39 -121.16 -130.04
CA ALA A 603 -51.23 -121.90 -131.30
C ALA A 603 -49.83 -122.53 -131.45
N TYR A 604 -48.80 -121.90 -130.89
CA TYR A 604 -47.41 -122.31 -131.10
C TYR A 604 -47.08 -123.71 -130.55
N PRO A 605 -47.43 -124.08 -129.29
CA PRO A 605 -47.17 -125.44 -128.78
C PRO A 605 -47.82 -126.54 -129.63
N LYS A 606 -49.07 -126.32 -130.05
CA LYS A 606 -49.87 -127.26 -130.86
C LYS A 606 -49.18 -127.59 -132.20
N SER A 607 -48.56 -126.58 -132.82
CA SER A 607 -47.81 -126.76 -134.08
C SER A 607 -46.52 -127.55 -133.90
N GLN A 608 -45.79 -127.37 -132.79
CA GLN A 608 -44.51 -128.07 -132.60
C GLN A 608 -44.70 -129.54 -132.21
N ILE A 609 -45.71 -129.88 -131.38
CA ILE A 609 -46.08 -131.28 -131.06
C ILE A 609 -46.26 -132.11 -132.35
N SER A 610 -46.98 -131.56 -133.34
CA SER A 610 -47.23 -132.27 -134.60
C SER A 610 -45.98 -132.47 -135.48
N LYS A 611 -44.91 -131.68 -135.27
CA LYS A 611 -43.60 -131.90 -135.93
C LYS A 611 -42.74 -132.90 -135.16
N ILE A 612 -42.73 -132.78 -133.83
CA ILE A 612 -42.03 -133.65 -132.88
C ILE A 612 -42.34 -135.14 -133.15
N ASP A 613 -43.62 -135.46 -133.31
CA ASP A 613 -44.11 -136.83 -133.55
C ASP A 613 -43.53 -137.47 -134.83
N LYS A 614 -43.04 -136.67 -135.80
CA LYS A 614 -42.38 -137.19 -137.02
C LYS A 614 -40.89 -137.50 -136.84
N ILE A 615 -40.15 -136.67 -136.11
CA ILE A 615 -38.67 -136.78 -136.05
C ILE A 615 -38.22 -137.86 -135.04
N LEU A 616 -39.11 -138.28 -134.14
CA LEU A 616 -38.89 -139.45 -133.27
C LEU A 616 -38.53 -140.71 -134.05
N LEU A 617 -39.21 -140.92 -135.17
CA LEU A 617 -39.09 -142.11 -136.01
C LEU A 617 -37.69 -142.30 -136.64
N GLU A 618 -36.85 -141.27 -136.60
CA GLU A 618 -35.52 -141.26 -137.21
C GLU A 618 -34.37 -141.40 -136.20
N GLN A 619 -34.59 -141.14 -134.91
CA GLN A 619 -33.49 -140.76 -133.99
C GLN A 619 -33.07 -141.75 -132.89
N GLU A 620 -33.63 -142.95 -132.85
CA GLU A 620 -33.01 -144.07 -132.11
C GLU A 620 -31.61 -144.44 -132.65
N ARG A 621 -31.25 -143.98 -133.86
CA ARG A 621 -30.07 -144.40 -134.62
C ARG A 621 -28.69 -143.82 -134.19
N ALA A 622 -28.54 -143.00 -133.13
CA ALA A 622 -27.33 -142.11 -133.04
C ALA A 622 -26.70 -141.60 -131.70
N ARG A 623 -27.12 -141.94 -130.46
CA ARG A 623 -26.88 -141.05 -129.26
C ARG A 623 -25.91 -141.55 -128.13
N LEU A 624 -24.61 -141.19 -128.09
CA LEU A 624 -23.61 -141.84 -127.17
C LEU A 624 -22.45 -141.07 -126.34
N ILE A 625 -22.18 -139.72 -126.27
CA ILE A 625 -20.84 -139.11 -125.75
C ILE A 625 -20.75 -137.62 -125.02
N ALA A 626 -20.02 -137.30 -123.83
CA ALA A 626 -19.29 -136.02 -123.17
C ALA A 626 -19.75 -134.84 -122.02
N LYS A 627 -18.90 -133.99 -121.16
CA LYS A 627 -19.13 -132.83 -119.97
C LYS A 627 -17.99 -131.93 -119.03
N GLN A 628 -18.12 -130.68 -118.27
CA GLN A 628 -17.39 -129.92 -116.97
C GLN A 628 -17.22 -128.22 -116.72
N GLN A 629 -16.70 -127.25 -115.73
CA GLN A 629 -16.41 -126.73 -114.18
C GLN A 629 -15.83 -125.16 -113.71
N ALA A 630 -15.65 -124.51 -112.40
CA ALA A 630 -15.16 -123.02 -111.85
C ALA A 630 -14.77 -122.58 -110.23
N THR A 631 -14.40 -121.44 -109.34
CA THR A 631 -14.14 -119.85 -108.95
C THR A 631 -13.30 -119.34 -107.51
N GLN A 632 -12.99 -118.20 -106.61
CA GLN A 632 -13.08 -116.64 -106.02
C GLN A 632 -12.04 -116.05 -104.76
N SER A 633 -11.81 -114.91 -103.84
CA SER A 633 -11.87 -113.31 -103.41
C SER A 633 -11.26 -112.60 -101.93
N VAL A 634 -11.03 -111.21 -101.49
CA VAL A 634 -10.95 -110.36 -100.03
C VAL A 634 -9.92 -109.08 -99.40
N THR A 635 -10.20 -108.09 -98.34
CA THR A 635 -9.46 -107.12 -97.18
C THR A 635 -9.02 -105.46 -97.05
N LYS A 636 -8.43 -104.55 -96.04
CA LYS A 636 -8.53 -103.72 -94.59
C LYS A 636 -7.52 -102.37 -94.18
N GLN A 637 -7.20 -101.38 -93.12
CA GLN A 637 -7.48 -100.50 -91.73
C GLN A 637 -6.36 -99.30 -91.16
N GLN A 638 -6.09 -98.29 -90.10
CA GLN A 638 -6.45 -97.35 -88.77
C GLN A 638 -5.48 -96.05 -88.13
N GLU A 639 -5.58 -95.26 -86.88
CA GLU A 639 -5.01 -93.81 -86.26
C GLU A 639 -4.48 -93.48 -84.64
N GLU A 640 -4.13 -92.38 -83.71
CA GLU A 640 -3.81 -90.81 -83.30
C GLU A 640 -3.16 -90.36 -81.74
N VAL A 641 -2.84 -89.25 -80.81
CA VAL A 641 -2.83 -87.66 -80.33
C VAL A 641 -1.74 -86.76 -79.28
N PRO A 642 -1.84 -86.04 -77.98
CA PRO A 642 -1.27 -84.61 -77.38
C PRO A 642 -0.65 -84.13 -75.82
N VAL A 643 -0.45 -82.77 -75.29
CA VAL A 643 -0.26 -81.91 -73.84
C VAL A 643 0.98 -80.98 -73.10
N ALA A 644 0.87 -79.95 -72.06
CA ALA A 644 1.94 -78.98 -71.26
C ALA A 644 1.69 -77.89 -69.93
N GLN A 645 2.66 -77.20 -69.07
CA GLN A 645 2.55 -76.03 -67.89
C GLN A 645 3.80 -75.29 -66.95
N VAL A 646 3.72 -74.17 -66.01
CA VAL A 646 4.57 -73.63 -64.67
C VAL A 646 4.98 -72.04 -64.16
N GLU A 647 5.51 -71.56 -62.89
CA GLU A 647 5.76 -70.09 -62.19
C GLU A 647 6.77 -69.65 -60.86
N THR A 648 7.04 -68.33 -60.31
CA THR A 648 7.49 -67.66 -58.85
C THR A 648 8.76 -66.66 -58.29
N ILE A 649 8.61 -65.59 -57.32
CA ILE A 649 9.31 -64.71 -56.12
C ILE A 649 10.82 -64.06 -55.82
N SER A 650 11.08 -62.86 -55.10
CA SER A 650 12.27 -62.51 -54.09
C SER A 650 12.48 -61.11 -53.28
N ARG A 651 13.63 -60.83 -52.53
CA ARG A 651 13.80 -60.12 -51.17
C ARG A 651 14.96 -59.06 -50.88
N LYS A 652 14.94 -58.35 -49.70
CA LYS A 652 16.01 -57.61 -48.90
C LYS A 652 16.37 -56.12 -49.23
N GLN A 653 17.21 -55.31 -48.52
CA GLN A 653 17.51 -54.88 -47.08
C GLN A 653 18.91 -54.14 -47.03
N TYR A 654 19.41 -53.30 -46.08
CA TYR A 654 18.93 -52.39 -44.98
C TYR A 654 20.15 -51.63 -44.28
N VAL A 655 19.93 -50.73 -43.26
CA VAL A 655 20.87 -50.15 -42.21
C VAL A 655 21.72 -48.84 -42.45
N ASN A 656 21.47 -47.76 -41.65
CA ASN A 656 22.42 -47.03 -40.73
C ASN A 656 21.61 -46.07 -39.79
N SER A 657 21.94 -45.92 -38.49
CA SER A 657 20.92 -45.51 -37.49
C SER A 657 21.42 -44.80 -36.22
N GLU A 658 20.93 -43.58 -35.97
CA GLU A 658 20.31 -43.10 -34.71
C GLU A 658 19.94 -41.61 -34.85
N MET A 659 20.91 -40.74 -35.15
CA MET A 659 20.62 -39.33 -35.52
C MET A 659 19.72 -39.23 -36.76
N GLN A 660 19.88 -40.16 -37.72
CA GLN A 660 18.97 -40.30 -38.85
C GLN A 660 17.53 -40.59 -38.40
N GLN A 661 17.32 -41.47 -37.41
CA GLN A 661 15.96 -41.77 -36.91
C GLN A 661 15.34 -40.61 -36.14
N ALA A 662 16.16 -39.81 -35.44
CA ALA A 662 15.70 -38.58 -34.81
C ALA A 662 15.31 -37.52 -35.87
N TYR A 663 16.17 -37.29 -36.87
CA TYR A 663 15.89 -36.41 -38.00
C TYR A 663 14.63 -36.84 -38.77
N ASP A 664 14.56 -38.09 -39.22
CA ASP A 664 13.42 -38.67 -39.93
C ASP A 664 12.13 -38.59 -39.07
N GLY A 665 12.24 -38.74 -37.75
CA GLY A 665 11.14 -38.59 -36.79
C GLY A 665 10.63 -37.15 -36.67
N TYR A 666 11.53 -36.17 -36.62
CA TYR A 666 11.17 -34.74 -36.64
C TYR A 666 10.62 -34.30 -38.00
N ILE A 667 11.23 -34.72 -39.12
CA ILE A 667 10.72 -34.48 -40.47
C ILE A 667 9.31 -35.06 -40.63
N LYS A 668 9.09 -36.32 -40.25
CA LYS A 668 7.77 -36.96 -40.30
C LYS A 668 6.74 -36.22 -39.45
N SER A 669 7.12 -35.76 -38.25
CA SER A 669 6.22 -34.98 -37.37
C SER A 669 5.92 -33.60 -37.96
N ALA A 670 6.89 -32.98 -38.63
CA ALA A 670 6.74 -31.70 -39.30
C ALA A 670 5.85 -31.79 -40.55
N ASP A 671 6.05 -32.80 -41.39
CA ASP A 671 5.23 -33.07 -42.58
C ASP A 671 3.79 -33.40 -42.20
N MET A 672 3.58 -34.26 -41.19
CA MET A 672 2.23 -34.54 -40.66
C MET A 672 1.53 -33.27 -40.17
N ALA A 673 2.22 -32.41 -39.42
CA ALA A 673 1.66 -31.13 -38.97
C ALA A 673 1.41 -30.15 -40.14
N PHE A 674 2.25 -30.17 -41.18
CA PHE A 674 2.09 -29.34 -42.37
C PHE A 674 0.85 -29.73 -43.18
N ASP A 675 0.64 -31.04 -43.39
CA ASP A 675 -0.53 -31.60 -44.08
C ASP A 675 -1.82 -31.40 -43.26
N MET A 676 -1.76 -31.50 -41.93
CA MET A 676 -2.83 -31.12 -41.01
C MET A 676 -3.08 -29.60 -40.94
N LYS A 677 -2.23 -28.80 -41.60
CA LYS A 677 -2.28 -27.31 -41.66
C LYS A 677 -1.97 -26.62 -40.33
N GLU A 678 -1.37 -27.33 -39.38
CA GLU A 678 -0.86 -26.81 -38.11
C GLU A 678 0.52 -26.16 -38.32
N TYR A 679 0.56 -25.10 -39.13
CA TYR A 679 1.83 -24.56 -39.66
C TYR A 679 2.83 -24.12 -38.58
N ASN A 680 2.36 -23.71 -37.40
CA ASN A 680 3.24 -23.37 -36.26
C ASN A 680 3.91 -24.61 -35.65
N VAL A 681 3.20 -25.75 -35.59
CA VAL A 681 3.72 -27.04 -35.11
C VAL A 681 4.67 -27.64 -36.16
N ALA A 682 4.34 -27.55 -37.44
CA ALA A 682 5.23 -27.92 -38.53
C ALA A 682 6.54 -27.10 -38.49
N ARG A 683 6.42 -25.78 -38.29
CA ARG A 683 7.56 -24.84 -38.20
C ARG A 683 8.48 -25.13 -37.01
N PHE A 684 7.94 -25.65 -35.90
CA PHE A 684 8.73 -26.16 -34.79
C PHE A 684 9.55 -27.39 -35.23
N TYR A 685 8.89 -28.45 -35.67
CA TYR A 685 9.56 -29.73 -35.96
C TYR A 685 10.55 -29.64 -37.14
N TYR A 686 10.30 -28.84 -38.18
CA TYR A 686 11.31 -28.60 -39.23
C TYR A 686 12.56 -27.86 -38.71
N ARG A 687 12.44 -27.02 -37.67
CA ARG A 687 13.58 -26.35 -37.03
C ARG A 687 14.35 -27.28 -36.07
N GLU A 688 13.66 -28.16 -35.35
CA GLU A 688 14.33 -29.19 -34.55
C GLU A 688 15.09 -30.18 -35.46
N ALA A 689 14.52 -30.56 -36.61
CA ALA A 689 15.21 -31.35 -37.63
C ALA A 689 16.50 -30.66 -38.13
N LEU A 690 16.43 -29.36 -38.44
CA LEU A 690 17.61 -28.54 -38.79
C LEU A 690 18.61 -28.34 -37.63
N GLY A 691 18.18 -28.57 -36.38
CA GLY A 691 19.06 -28.61 -35.22
C GLY A 691 19.88 -29.91 -35.11
N ILE A 692 19.47 -30.97 -35.81
CA ILE A 692 20.19 -32.26 -35.90
C ILE A 692 21.01 -32.35 -37.18
N ILE A 693 20.42 -31.98 -38.32
CA ILE A 693 21.11 -31.92 -39.62
C ILE A 693 20.89 -30.52 -40.22
N PRO A 694 21.84 -29.58 -40.01
CA PRO A 694 21.78 -28.23 -40.58
C PRO A 694 21.76 -28.20 -42.11
N ASP A 695 21.31 -27.08 -42.67
CA ASP A 695 21.28 -26.75 -44.10
C ASP A 695 20.51 -27.72 -45.03
N GLU A 696 19.79 -28.68 -44.45
CA GLU A 696 19.01 -29.67 -45.19
C GLU A 696 17.93 -29.04 -46.10
N PRO A 697 17.90 -29.35 -47.42
CA PRO A 697 17.04 -28.65 -48.37
C PRO A 697 15.54 -28.81 -48.11
N HIS A 698 15.10 -29.95 -47.59
CA HIS A 698 13.69 -30.26 -47.39
C HIS A 698 13.04 -29.38 -46.29
N PRO A 699 13.46 -29.42 -45.01
CA PRO A 699 12.94 -28.52 -43.98
C PRO A 699 13.16 -27.05 -44.36
N THR A 700 14.30 -26.69 -44.95
CA THR A 700 14.57 -25.31 -45.40
C THR A 700 13.66 -24.84 -46.55
N GLY A 701 13.20 -25.76 -47.39
CA GLY A 701 12.15 -25.52 -48.39
C GLY A 701 10.79 -25.31 -47.73
N ARG A 702 10.37 -26.26 -46.88
CA ARG A 702 9.08 -26.26 -46.19
C ARG A 702 8.91 -25.06 -45.26
N LEU A 703 9.96 -24.60 -44.57
CA LEU A 703 9.92 -23.38 -43.76
C LEU A 703 9.64 -22.11 -44.59
N ARG A 704 10.15 -22.03 -45.83
CA ARG A 704 9.84 -20.94 -46.77
C ARG A 704 8.43 -21.05 -47.36
N GLU A 705 7.95 -22.27 -47.56
CA GLU A 705 6.57 -22.55 -47.98
C GLU A 705 5.56 -22.17 -46.87
N ILE A 706 5.80 -22.62 -45.64
CA ILE A 706 5.07 -22.21 -44.42
C ILE A 706 4.99 -20.69 -44.33
N LYS A 707 6.13 -19.98 -44.46
CA LYS A 707 6.14 -18.52 -44.36
C LYS A 707 5.22 -17.88 -45.41
N LYS A 708 5.31 -18.29 -46.68
CA LYS A 708 4.41 -17.80 -47.75
C LYS A 708 2.93 -18.15 -47.50
N ILE A 709 2.63 -19.33 -46.95
CA ILE A 709 1.27 -19.76 -46.63
C ILE A 709 0.69 -18.96 -45.46
N ILE A 710 1.50 -18.69 -44.44
CA ILE A 710 1.12 -17.86 -43.28
C ILE A 710 0.90 -16.42 -43.75
N ASP A 711 1.91 -15.78 -44.36
CA ASP A 711 1.85 -14.41 -44.87
C ASP A 711 0.66 -14.20 -45.85
N GLY A 712 0.36 -15.21 -46.67
CA GLY A 712 -0.72 -15.18 -47.67
C GLY A 712 -2.13 -15.54 -47.17
N ARG A 713 -2.31 -16.05 -45.95
CA ARG A 713 -3.63 -16.40 -45.37
C ARG A 713 -4.10 -15.47 -44.25
N MET A 714 -3.34 -14.42 -43.92
CA MET A 714 -3.62 -13.49 -42.82
C MET A 714 -4.85 -12.59 -43.05
N PHE A 715 -6.05 -13.14 -42.84
CA PHE A 715 -7.27 -12.34 -42.74
C PHE A 715 -7.49 -11.78 -41.33
N ASP A 716 -7.21 -12.54 -40.27
CA ASP A 716 -7.37 -12.10 -38.88
C ASP A 716 -6.25 -11.18 -38.36
N ARG A 717 -6.58 -10.29 -37.42
CA ARG A 717 -5.60 -9.41 -36.76
C ARG A 717 -4.75 -10.16 -35.73
N LEU A 718 -5.38 -11.05 -34.95
CA LEU A 718 -4.74 -11.79 -33.86
C LEU A 718 -3.63 -12.72 -34.34
N GLU A 719 -3.82 -13.42 -35.46
CA GLU A 719 -2.79 -14.32 -36.01
C GLU A 719 -1.54 -13.56 -36.47
N ARG A 720 -1.71 -12.35 -37.04
CA ARG A 720 -0.60 -11.44 -37.37
C ARG A 720 0.18 -11.01 -36.15
N GLU A 721 -0.52 -10.59 -35.10
CA GLU A 721 0.13 -10.10 -33.88
C GLU A 721 0.85 -11.23 -33.15
N TYR A 722 0.23 -12.41 -33.03
CA TYR A 722 0.86 -13.62 -32.54
C TYR A 722 2.15 -13.93 -33.32
N GLN A 723 2.07 -14.03 -34.66
CA GLN A 723 3.21 -14.41 -35.49
C GLN A 723 4.38 -13.43 -35.38
N GLN A 724 4.11 -12.12 -35.27
CA GLN A 724 5.15 -11.11 -35.06
C GLN A 724 5.86 -11.23 -33.70
N TRP A 725 5.17 -11.69 -32.66
CA TRP A 725 5.81 -11.97 -31.36
C TRP A 725 6.61 -13.26 -31.40
N ILE A 726 6.15 -14.30 -32.10
CA ILE A 726 6.92 -15.54 -32.29
C ILE A 726 8.22 -15.29 -33.06
N ASP A 727 8.17 -14.61 -34.21
CA ASP A 727 9.35 -14.37 -35.04
C ASP A 727 10.46 -13.62 -34.27
N LYS A 728 10.08 -12.58 -33.49
CA LYS A 728 11.01 -11.84 -32.62
C LYS A 728 11.54 -12.66 -31.44
N ALA A 729 10.73 -13.58 -30.91
CA ALA A 729 11.15 -14.48 -29.84
C ALA A 729 12.18 -15.51 -30.32
N ASP A 730 11.96 -16.08 -31.51
CA ASP A 730 12.86 -17.02 -32.16
C ASP A 730 14.19 -16.36 -32.51
N GLU A 731 14.15 -15.14 -33.08
CA GLU A 731 15.33 -14.34 -33.44
C GLU A 731 16.18 -14.01 -32.20
N ALA A 732 15.56 -13.51 -31.13
CA ALA A 732 16.24 -13.25 -29.86
C ALA A 732 16.78 -14.53 -29.19
N LEU A 733 16.12 -15.69 -29.35
CA LEU A 733 16.61 -16.96 -28.82
C LEU A 733 17.86 -17.44 -29.57
N ILE A 734 17.86 -17.31 -30.90
CA ILE A 734 19.01 -17.63 -31.76
C ILE A 734 20.19 -16.68 -31.46
N GLY A 735 19.93 -15.39 -31.22
CA GLY A 735 20.91 -14.41 -30.76
C GLY A 735 21.45 -14.63 -29.33
N GLY A 736 20.93 -15.62 -28.59
CA GLY A 736 21.33 -15.89 -27.21
C GLY A 736 20.77 -14.91 -26.17
N GLU A 737 19.88 -13.99 -26.58
CA GLU A 737 19.26 -12.98 -25.72
C GLU A 737 18.11 -13.58 -24.89
N LEU A 738 18.43 -14.58 -24.06
CA LEU A 738 17.47 -15.42 -23.33
C LEU A 738 16.36 -14.63 -22.62
N ALA A 739 16.67 -13.47 -22.02
CA ALA A 739 15.68 -12.63 -21.34
C ALA A 739 14.69 -11.94 -22.30
N ILE A 740 15.15 -11.55 -23.50
CA ILE A 740 14.36 -10.87 -24.53
C ILE A 740 13.50 -11.90 -25.28
N ALA A 741 14.08 -13.04 -25.63
CA ALA A 741 13.34 -14.21 -26.13
C ALA A 741 12.19 -14.59 -25.19
N ARG A 742 12.47 -14.71 -23.88
CA ARG A 742 11.46 -14.99 -22.84
C ARG A 742 10.34 -13.96 -22.83
N ALA A 743 10.65 -12.67 -23.02
CA ALA A 743 9.67 -11.61 -23.04
C ALA A 743 8.76 -11.68 -24.28
N TYR A 744 9.30 -12.02 -25.45
CA TYR A 744 8.50 -12.14 -26.68
C TYR A 744 7.66 -13.43 -26.73
N TYR A 745 8.16 -14.59 -26.26
CA TYR A 745 7.33 -15.80 -26.14
C TYR A 745 6.15 -15.61 -25.17
N ASN A 746 6.35 -14.91 -24.04
CA ASN A 746 5.25 -14.55 -23.15
C ASN A 746 4.24 -13.58 -23.79
N ARG A 747 4.69 -12.61 -24.61
CA ARG A 747 3.77 -11.76 -25.39
C ARG A 747 2.96 -12.57 -26.40
N ALA A 748 3.56 -13.55 -27.06
CA ALA A 748 2.84 -14.43 -27.98
C ALA A 748 1.74 -15.24 -27.25
N LEU A 749 2.01 -15.78 -26.06
CA LEU A 749 0.99 -16.41 -25.21
C LEU A 749 -0.08 -15.42 -24.70
N GLY A 750 0.26 -14.13 -24.59
CA GLY A 750 -0.72 -13.07 -24.34
C GLY A 750 -1.75 -12.90 -25.47
N VAL A 751 -1.37 -13.20 -26.72
CA VAL A 751 -2.27 -13.14 -27.90
C VAL A 751 -3.00 -14.46 -28.13
N LYS A 752 -2.30 -15.60 -28.00
CA LYS A 752 -2.86 -16.96 -28.18
C LYS A 752 -2.38 -17.88 -27.06
N SER A 753 -3.11 -17.90 -25.95
CA SER A 753 -2.66 -18.50 -24.69
C SER A 753 -2.54 -20.03 -24.69
N GLN A 754 -3.24 -20.74 -25.58
CA GLN A 754 -3.23 -22.21 -25.66
C GLN A 754 -2.12 -22.80 -26.54
N GLU A 755 -1.34 -21.97 -27.22
CA GLU A 755 -0.26 -22.42 -28.10
C GLU A 755 0.84 -23.12 -27.30
N GLN A 756 1.25 -24.32 -27.74
CA GLN A 756 2.28 -25.11 -27.04
C GLN A 756 3.71 -24.64 -27.34
N TYR A 757 3.97 -24.16 -28.55
CA TYR A 757 5.31 -23.79 -29.02
C TYR A 757 6.03 -22.77 -28.11
N PRO A 758 5.40 -21.65 -27.69
CA PRO A 758 6.08 -20.70 -26.82
C PRO A 758 6.35 -21.27 -25.43
N ARG A 759 5.47 -22.15 -24.92
CA ARG A 759 5.64 -22.77 -23.60
C ARG A 759 6.91 -23.63 -23.57
N ALA A 760 7.07 -24.52 -24.55
CA ALA A 760 8.26 -25.36 -24.68
C ALA A 760 9.57 -24.54 -24.76
N ARG A 761 9.56 -23.41 -25.50
CA ARG A 761 10.72 -22.50 -25.56
C ARG A 761 10.97 -21.73 -24.27
N LEU A 762 9.92 -21.42 -23.49
CA LEU A 762 10.07 -20.80 -22.17
C LEU A 762 10.72 -21.76 -21.16
N ASP A 763 10.39 -23.05 -21.20
CA ASP A 763 11.01 -24.08 -20.36
C ASP A 763 12.48 -24.33 -20.73
N GLU A 764 12.79 -24.32 -22.03
CA GLU A 764 14.17 -24.35 -22.56
C GLU A 764 14.99 -23.15 -22.07
N ILE A 765 14.43 -21.94 -22.17
CA ILE A 765 15.06 -20.70 -21.69
C ILE A 765 15.24 -20.71 -20.17
N ALA A 766 14.25 -21.20 -19.40
CA ALA A 766 14.37 -21.32 -17.95
C ALA A 766 15.54 -22.22 -17.56
N SER A 767 15.70 -23.35 -18.27
CA SER A 767 16.81 -24.30 -18.08
C SER A 767 18.18 -23.65 -18.39
N ARG A 768 18.30 -22.96 -19.53
CA ARG A 768 19.54 -22.24 -19.93
C ARG A 768 19.89 -21.13 -18.94
N LEU A 769 18.91 -20.36 -18.45
CA LEU A 769 19.10 -19.31 -17.44
C LEU A 769 19.51 -19.88 -16.07
N GLN A 770 18.94 -21.02 -15.66
CA GLN A 770 19.33 -21.71 -14.43
C GLN A 770 20.78 -22.20 -14.50
N GLN A 771 21.22 -22.69 -15.67
CA GLN A 771 22.61 -23.10 -15.91
C GLN A 771 23.59 -21.91 -15.84
N GLN A 772 23.28 -20.78 -16.50
CA GLN A 772 24.07 -19.55 -16.40
C GLN A 772 24.18 -19.04 -14.95
N ARG A 773 23.07 -19.03 -14.21
CA ARG A 773 23.04 -18.60 -12.81
C ARG A 773 23.86 -19.54 -11.91
N GLY A 774 23.86 -20.84 -12.19
CA GLY A 774 24.75 -21.80 -11.52
C GLY A 774 26.24 -21.53 -11.76
N GLN A 775 26.62 -21.12 -12.98
CA GLN A 775 28.00 -20.73 -13.31
C GLN A 775 28.40 -19.40 -12.66
N GLN A 776 27.50 -18.40 -12.63
CA GLN A 776 27.76 -17.15 -11.90
C GLN A 776 27.94 -17.39 -10.39
N ASN A 777 27.07 -18.19 -9.77
CA ASN A 777 27.19 -18.56 -8.35
C ASN A 777 28.48 -19.33 -8.05
N LEU A 778 29.00 -20.13 -8.99
CA LEU A 778 30.31 -20.79 -8.86
C LEU A 778 31.47 -19.77 -8.89
N LYS A 779 31.42 -18.79 -9.80
CA LYS A 779 32.44 -17.74 -9.86
C LYS A 779 32.42 -16.84 -8.62
N GLU A 780 31.25 -16.33 -8.22
CA GLU A 780 31.15 -15.49 -7.01
C GLU A 780 31.55 -16.29 -5.76
N TYR A 781 31.26 -17.60 -5.70
CA TYR A 781 31.80 -18.47 -4.65
C TYR A 781 33.34 -18.52 -4.66
N GLN A 782 33.97 -18.71 -5.82
CA GLN A 782 35.44 -18.73 -5.95
C GLN A 782 36.08 -17.39 -5.56
N ASP A 783 35.49 -16.27 -6.00
CA ASP A 783 35.95 -14.93 -5.64
C ASP A 783 35.83 -14.68 -4.12
N LEU A 784 34.72 -15.11 -3.49
CA LEU A 784 34.54 -15.00 -2.03
C LEU A 784 35.48 -15.90 -1.23
N ILE A 785 35.78 -17.11 -1.71
CA ILE A 785 36.80 -17.98 -1.11
C ILE A 785 38.19 -17.34 -1.20
N SER A 786 38.55 -16.77 -2.35
CA SER A 786 39.84 -16.08 -2.54
C SER A 786 40.02 -14.89 -1.57
N ILE A 787 38.97 -14.08 -1.39
CA ILE A 787 38.97 -12.97 -0.41
C ILE A 787 39.04 -13.50 1.03
N ALA A 788 38.32 -14.58 1.36
CA ALA A 788 38.34 -15.18 2.69
C ALA A 788 39.72 -15.79 3.04
N ASP A 789 40.33 -16.51 2.10
CA ASP A 789 41.67 -17.09 2.25
C ASP A 789 42.74 -16.00 2.40
N LYS A 790 42.68 -14.94 1.60
CA LYS A 790 43.57 -13.78 1.73
C LYS A 790 43.42 -13.10 3.10
N THR A 791 42.20 -12.76 3.50
CA THR A 791 41.97 -12.08 4.79
C THR A 791 42.27 -12.98 6.00
N LEU A 792 42.26 -14.31 5.82
CA LEU A 792 42.75 -15.27 6.82
C LEU A 792 44.29 -15.24 6.95
N THR A 793 45.05 -15.14 5.86
CA THR A 793 46.52 -15.02 5.94
C THR A 793 46.96 -13.67 6.53
N GLU A 794 46.19 -12.61 6.27
CA GLU A 794 46.31 -11.29 6.92
C GLU A 794 45.90 -11.28 8.41
N ARG A 795 45.49 -12.44 8.97
CA ARG A 795 44.99 -12.64 10.35
C ARG A 795 43.74 -11.82 10.70
N ASN A 796 43.01 -11.32 9.71
CA ASN A 796 41.74 -10.61 9.92
C ASN A 796 40.59 -11.62 10.06
N TYR A 797 40.63 -12.41 11.14
CA TYR A 797 39.77 -13.57 11.38
C TYR A 797 38.27 -13.28 11.28
N THR A 798 37.82 -12.12 11.74
CA THR A 798 36.40 -11.71 11.66
C THR A 798 35.95 -11.50 10.22
N VAL A 799 36.78 -10.85 9.40
CA VAL A 799 36.49 -10.59 7.98
C VAL A 799 36.60 -11.88 7.16
N ALA A 800 37.61 -12.73 7.43
CA ALA A 800 37.72 -14.04 6.81
C ALA A 800 36.49 -14.91 7.09
N ARG A 801 36.03 -14.97 8.36
CA ARG A 801 34.81 -15.69 8.76
C ARG A 801 33.57 -15.17 8.02
N PHE A 802 33.43 -13.84 7.88
CA PHE A 802 32.33 -13.24 7.12
C PHE A 802 32.33 -13.68 5.65
N TYR A 803 33.48 -13.64 4.97
CA TYR A 803 33.56 -14.05 3.56
C TYR A 803 33.36 -15.55 3.36
N TYR A 804 33.89 -16.42 4.25
CA TYR A 804 33.58 -17.86 4.21
C TYR A 804 32.08 -18.14 4.46
N MET A 805 31.42 -17.39 5.35
CA MET A 805 29.97 -17.51 5.57
C MET A 805 29.17 -17.02 4.35
N LYS A 806 29.59 -15.95 3.67
CA LYS A 806 28.97 -15.50 2.42
C LYS A 806 29.17 -16.53 1.28
N ALA A 807 30.36 -17.13 1.17
CA ALA A 807 30.61 -18.23 0.23
C ALA A 807 29.69 -19.43 0.50
N LEU A 808 29.52 -19.82 1.77
CA LEU A 808 28.57 -20.87 2.16
C LEU A 808 27.11 -20.55 1.85
N HIS A 809 26.71 -19.27 1.88
CA HIS A 809 25.37 -18.88 1.45
C HIS A 809 25.14 -19.09 -0.05
N LEU A 810 26.19 -19.04 -0.88
CA LEU A 810 26.09 -19.36 -2.31
C LEU A 810 26.16 -20.87 -2.59
N ARG A 811 26.96 -21.63 -1.82
CA ARG A 811 27.10 -23.08 -1.95
C ARG A 811 27.12 -23.78 -0.58
N PRO A 812 25.96 -24.06 0.04
CA PRO A 812 25.88 -24.60 1.42
C PRO A 812 26.45 -26.01 1.61
N SER A 813 26.65 -26.78 0.54
CA SER A 813 27.23 -28.13 0.57
C SER A 813 28.72 -28.13 0.90
N GLU A 814 29.47 -27.11 0.49
CA GLU A 814 30.94 -27.09 0.47
C GLU A 814 31.57 -27.30 1.86
N SER A 815 32.63 -28.12 1.93
CA SER A 815 33.33 -28.44 3.18
C SER A 815 34.37 -27.39 3.56
N TYR A 816 35.17 -26.94 2.59
CA TYR A 816 36.32 -26.05 2.79
C TYR A 816 36.03 -24.81 3.66
N PRO A 817 35.06 -23.93 3.31
CA PRO A 817 34.72 -22.78 4.15
C PRO A 817 34.24 -23.15 5.56
N LYS A 818 33.56 -24.30 5.74
CA LYS A 818 33.12 -24.76 7.08
C LYS A 818 34.33 -25.10 7.95
N GLU A 819 35.33 -25.76 7.39
CA GLU A 819 36.57 -26.06 8.09
C GLU A 819 37.38 -24.81 8.43
N GLN A 820 37.47 -23.84 7.52
CA GLN A 820 38.18 -22.59 7.79
C GLN A 820 37.47 -21.77 8.88
N ILE A 821 36.13 -21.69 8.87
CA ILE A 821 35.36 -21.08 9.99
C ILE A 821 35.62 -21.81 11.31
N LYS A 822 35.71 -23.15 11.30
CA LYS A 822 36.00 -23.96 12.50
C LYS A 822 37.44 -23.79 13.01
N LYS A 823 38.40 -23.53 12.12
CA LYS A 823 39.79 -23.16 12.49
C LYS A 823 39.84 -21.72 13.05
N ILE A 824 39.06 -20.80 12.48
CA ILE A 824 38.93 -19.42 12.96
C ILE A 824 38.35 -19.37 14.39
N GLY A 825 37.28 -20.12 14.69
CA GLY A 825 36.72 -20.16 16.05
C GLY A 825 37.77 -20.52 17.11
N ARG A 826 38.50 -21.62 16.86
CA ARG A 826 39.63 -22.08 17.69
C ARG A 826 40.73 -21.03 17.86
N ALA A 827 40.99 -20.21 16.85
CA ALA A 827 41.97 -19.12 16.92
C ALA A 827 41.46 -17.87 17.67
N LEU A 828 40.14 -17.72 17.82
CA LEU A 828 39.47 -16.63 18.54
C LEU A 828 39.02 -17.02 19.96
N GLY A 829 39.28 -18.25 20.41
CA GLY A 829 38.89 -18.73 21.75
C GLY A 829 37.43 -19.17 21.89
N HIS A 830 36.81 -19.65 20.81
CA HIS A 830 35.42 -20.13 20.76
C HIS A 830 35.30 -21.51 20.08
#